data_AF-A0A6C8GTJ1-F1
#
_entry.id   AF-A0A6C8GTJ1-F1
#
_cell.length_a   1.000
_cell.length_b   1.000
_cell.length_c   1.000
_cell.angle_alpha   90.00
_cell.angle_beta   90.00
_cell.angle_gamma   90.00
#
_symmetry.space_group_name_H-M   'P 1'
#
loop_
_entity.id
_entity.type
_entity.pdbx_description
1 polymer ?
#
loop_
_entity_poly.entity_id
_entity_poly.type
_entity_poly.pdbx_seq_one_letter_code
_entity_poly.pdbx_strand_id
1 'polypeptide(L)'
;MQKFLSLLFSRRALAVVGVLVLALLVWFVGPLVSFDTLRPLASVGSRVVTIALLLMLLVLWLVNWSMSIIGISVLCLAIGFVTPLLALGDVHPFAPLWVRLTLIGFILLMYALYGLYRLWRALRMDEQLLRRFLHPRGEEVPVAGEIKADLRTVNHIVTQAIRQLRQLRVDMPGWRKIFEGKRFLYELPWFMVVGSPGDGKTTALLNTGLQFPLAEQMEQTSRILTVPGGGTLHCDWWFTNEAVLIDTAGRYARHDDGGEVSAAQRNAGEWQGFLGLLRKHRPGAPLNGVILTLNVADLTAQSPAERLAACAALRARLAELRETLGIRFPVYLVVTKMDLLPGFSEYFRTLTSHLRAQIWGFSLPYSRRRKAGDPQALHAACEQELARLTLRLDQGLDTRLQEEYDLKSRQRLYTFPREFAALGEPLLEAIEQIFLDSKFDATQLNNTLRGVFFTSAAQAQADAVADQLSIWQRFVRAIKTARGESSASLPHALPDGNRSYFLHDLLTQFIFREAHLVEPNLQWAWRYRLLRLGGHLLVLVLAFLLWQGMQTSQQTNGDYLNEISARATRLDGDVKAYTGKPAMAPVPALLDSARELSAWPEMVPDAPPLTWRYGLYSVPPVTDSVASLYNRLLDQLLLPPLVKRMEYVLADAIARQDSKAAYDALRIYLLLNLDKDHEDKYNAAEIQSWVINDLGNSDSVAGFGGRARRWIGACR
;
A
#
# COMPACT_ATOMS: atom_id res chain seq x y z
N MET A 1 -31.14 -8.13 6.28
CA MET A 1 -30.00 -8.40 7.18
C MET A 1 -28.63 -7.99 6.61
N GLN A 2 -28.28 -8.35 5.36
CA GLN A 2 -26.96 -8.02 4.78
C GLN A 2 -26.64 -6.52 4.64
N LYS A 3 -27.62 -5.65 4.34
CA LYS A 3 -27.41 -4.19 4.29
C LYS A 3 -27.07 -3.61 5.67
N PHE A 4 -27.72 -4.10 6.73
CA PHE A 4 -27.47 -3.67 8.12
C PHE A 4 -26.10 -4.16 8.62
N LEU A 5 -25.74 -5.41 8.32
CA LEU A 5 -24.39 -5.95 8.57
C LEU A 5 -23.31 -5.19 7.79
N SER A 6 -23.55 -4.80 6.54
CA SER A 6 -22.59 -4.02 5.74
C SER A 6 -22.38 -2.59 6.28
N LEU A 7 -23.39 -2.02 6.94
CA LEU A 7 -23.31 -0.73 7.62
C LEU A 7 -22.49 -0.85 8.92
N LEU A 8 -22.72 -1.89 9.72
CA LEU A 8 -21.97 -2.20 10.95
C LEU A 8 -20.49 -2.51 10.69
N PHE A 9 -20.16 -3.17 9.57
CA PHE A 9 -18.79 -3.49 9.16
C PHE A 9 -18.17 -2.44 8.22
N SER A 10 -18.80 -1.27 8.05
CA SER A 10 -18.17 -0.18 7.31
C SER A 10 -16.95 0.36 8.06
N ARG A 11 -15.89 0.77 7.34
CA ARG A 11 -14.67 1.33 7.96
C ARG A 11 -14.96 2.50 8.91
N ARG A 12 -16.02 3.26 8.64
CA ARG A 12 -16.46 4.37 9.48
C ARG A 12 -17.15 3.88 10.74
N ALA A 13 -18.06 2.91 10.65
CA ALA A 13 -18.72 2.32 11.81
C ALA A 13 -17.72 1.62 12.75
N LEU A 14 -16.78 0.84 12.19
CA LEU A 14 -15.73 0.19 12.99
C LEU A 14 -14.80 1.20 13.68
N ALA A 15 -14.48 2.33 13.03
CA ALA A 15 -13.70 3.40 13.66
C ALA A 15 -14.46 4.07 14.81
N VAL A 16 -15.76 4.31 14.66
CA VAL A 16 -16.61 4.86 15.73
C VAL A 16 -16.68 3.90 16.91
N VAL A 17 -16.93 2.61 16.65
CA VAL A 17 -16.96 1.57 17.70
C VAL A 17 -15.60 1.44 18.38
N GLY A 18 -14.49 1.45 17.62
CA GLY A 18 -13.14 1.36 18.17
C GLY A 18 -12.80 2.55 19.08
N VAL A 19 -13.20 3.77 18.71
CA VAL A 19 -12.99 4.96 19.53
C VAL A 19 -13.86 4.94 20.79
N LEU A 20 -15.10 4.45 20.72
CA LEU A 20 -15.96 4.26 21.89
C LEU A 20 -15.38 3.24 22.88
N VAL A 21 -14.83 2.12 22.37
CA VAL A 21 -14.15 1.11 23.19
C VAL A 21 -12.88 1.70 23.84
N LEU A 22 -12.10 2.49 23.10
CA LEU A 22 -10.94 3.21 23.63
C LEU A 22 -11.33 4.23 24.71
N ALA A 23 -12.44 4.96 24.53
CA ALA A 23 -12.95 5.90 25.52
C ALA A 23 -13.38 5.18 26.82
N LEU A 24 -14.03 4.01 26.69
CA LEU A 24 -14.36 3.14 27.83
C LEU A 24 -13.09 2.62 28.53
N LEU A 25 -12.08 2.19 27.76
CA LEU A 25 -10.77 1.78 28.28
C LEU A 25 -10.09 2.91 29.06
N VAL A 26 -10.07 4.12 28.52
CA VAL A 26 -9.52 5.31 29.20
C VAL A 26 -10.31 5.64 30.47
N TRP A 27 -11.63 5.45 30.47
CA TRP A 27 -12.46 5.75 31.64
C TRP A 27 -12.26 4.77 32.79
N PHE A 28 -12.29 3.47 32.50
CA PHE A 28 -12.28 2.39 33.49
C PHE A 28 -10.87 1.86 33.80
N VAL A 29 -10.02 1.72 32.79
CA VAL A 29 -8.65 1.17 32.95
C VAL A 29 -7.63 2.29 33.11
N GLY A 30 -7.89 3.49 32.59
CA GLY A 30 -7.00 4.65 32.72
C GLY A 30 -6.46 4.91 34.14
N PRO A 31 -7.29 4.87 35.21
CA PRO A 31 -6.82 5.06 36.59
C PRO A 31 -5.85 3.99 37.09
N LEU A 32 -5.86 2.80 36.47
CA LEU A 32 -5.00 1.67 36.78
C LEU A 32 -3.66 1.73 36.03
N VAL A 33 -3.53 2.63 35.06
CA VAL A 33 -2.29 2.84 34.31
C VAL A 33 -1.37 3.78 35.10
N SER A 34 -0.33 3.20 35.69
CA SER A 34 0.74 3.91 36.39
C SER A 34 2.08 3.69 35.69
N PHE A 35 2.83 4.77 35.50
CA PHE A 35 4.24 4.72 35.12
C PHE A 35 5.04 5.23 36.31
N ASP A 36 5.65 4.30 37.05
CA ASP A 36 6.36 4.61 38.29
C ASP A 36 5.44 5.33 39.31
N THR A 37 5.73 6.56 39.72
CA THR A 37 4.87 7.36 40.62
C THR A 37 3.73 8.12 39.92
N LEU A 38 3.73 8.17 38.58
CA LEU A 38 2.83 9.01 37.80
C LEU A 38 1.60 8.22 37.33
N ARG A 39 0.41 8.71 37.71
CA ARG A 39 -0.89 8.19 37.23
C ARG A 39 -1.58 9.22 36.34
N PRO A 40 -1.18 9.34 35.06
CA PRO A 40 -1.63 10.44 34.18
C PRO A 40 -3.15 10.44 33.94
N LEU A 41 -3.81 9.29 34.04
CA LEU A 41 -5.25 9.12 33.83
C LEU A 41 -6.02 8.88 35.14
N ALA A 42 -5.40 9.09 36.32
CA ALA A 42 -6.12 8.97 37.59
C ALA A 42 -7.16 10.09 37.78
N SER A 43 -6.80 11.32 37.42
CA SER A 43 -7.71 12.46 37.56
C SER A 43 -8.91 12.32 36.63
N VAL A 44 -10.09 12.71 37.11
CA VAL A 44 -11.30 12.77 36.28
C VAL A 44 -11.10 13.76 35.11
N GLY A 45 -10.43 14.89 35.36
CA GLY A 45 -10.13 15.90 34.35
C GLY A 45 -9.30 15.37 33.16
N SER A 46 -8.22 14.62 33.43
CA SER A 46 -7.37 14.07 32.37
C SER A 46 -8.07 12.98 31.56
N ARG A 47 -8.97 12.19 32.16
CA ARG A 47 -9.80 11.22 31.43
C ARG A 47 -10.80 11.89 30.51
N VAL A 48 -11.51 12.92 31.01
CA VAL A 48 -12.48 13.69 30.20
C VAL A 48 -11.79 14.36 29.01
N VAL A 49 -10.63 14.99 29.22
CA VAL A 49 -9.86 15.64 28.14
C VAL A 49 -9.39 14.62 27.10
N THR A 50 -8.93 13.45 27.54
CA THR A 50 -8.45 12.38 26.64
C THR A 50 -9.60 11.80 25.80
N ILE A 51 -10.77 11.58 26.40
CA ILE A 51 -11.97 11.10 25.70
C ILE A 51 -12.49 12.16 24.72
N ALA A 52 -12.54 13.43 25.14
CA ALA A 52 -12.93 14.55 24.28
C ALA A 52 -12.02 14.64 23.04
N LEU A 53 -10.72 14.40 23.22
CA LEU A 53 -9.76 14.38 22.11
C LEU A 53 -9.95 13.21 21.16
N LEU A 54 -10.18 12.00 21.68
CA LEU A 54 -10.48 10.83 20.85
C LEU A 54 -11.76 11.03 20.02
N LEU A 55 -12.80 11.61 20.63
CA LEU A 55 -14.05 11.95 19.94
C LEU A 55 -13.87 13.05 18.90
N MET A 56 -13.13 14.12 19.23
CA MET A 56 -12.81 15.19 18.30
C MET A 56 -12.03 14.64 17.08
N LEU A 57 -11.06 13.76 17.32
CA LEU A 57 -10.26 13.12 16.27
C LEU A 57 -11.12 12.22 15.35
N LEU A 58 -12.07 11.50 15.93
CA LEU A 58 -13.06 10.71 15.19
C LEU A 58 -13.95 11.59 14.30
N VAL A 59 -14.48 12.70 14.84
CA VAL A 59 -15.32 13.64 14.06
C VAL A 59 -14.52 14.28 12.93
N LEU A 60 -13.30 14.75 13.20
CA LEU A 60 -12.43 15.36 12.20
C LEU A 60 -12.03 14.37 11.07
N TRP A 61 -11.80 13.11 11.43
CA TRP A 61 -11.55 12.03 10.46
C TRP A 61 -12.81 11.69 9.63
N LEU A 62 -13.99 11.65 10.25
CA LEU A 62 -15.26 11.39 9.55
C LEU A 62 -15.61 12.50 8.55
N VAL A 63 -15.28 13.75 8.87
CA VAL A 63 -15.50 14.94 8.02
C VAL A 63 -14.45 15.07 6.90
N ASN A 64 -13.48 14.15 6.82
CA ASN A 64 -12.51 14.07 5.73
C ASN A 64 -11.61 15.32 5.63
N TRP A 65 -11.39 16.02 6.76
CA TRP A 65 -10.57 17.22 6.83
C TRP A 65 -9.07 16.87 6.76
N SER A 66 -8.21 17.84 6.44
CA SER A 66 -6.79 17.58 6.18
C SER A 66 -6.11 16.88 7.37
N MET A 67 -5.69 15.62 7.18
CA MET A 67 -5.03 14.78 8.20
C MET A 67 -3.79 15.45 8.84
N SER A 68 -3.21 16.47 8.19
CA SER A 68 -2.12 17.28 8.74
C SER A 68 -2.54 18.12 9.94
N ILE A 69 -3.75 18.67 9.95
CA ILE A 69 -4.27 19.48 11.07
C ILE A 69 -4.44 18.58 12.28
N ILE A 70 -5.02 17.39 12.07
CA ILE A 70 -5.20 16.38 13.12
C ILE A 70 -3.86 15.96 13.72
N GLY A 71 -2.87 15.64 12.88
CA GLY A 71 -1.54 15.24 13.34
C GLY A 71 -0.83 16.33 14.15
N ILE A 72 -0.98 17.59 13.76
CA ILE A 72 -0.36 18.72 14.46
C ILE A 72 -1.09 19.03 15.76
N SER A 73 -2.42 19.00 15.79
CA SER A 73 -3.17 19.15 17.03
C SER A 73 -2.78 18.07 18.05
N VAL A 74 -2.68 16.81 17.62
CA VAL A 74 -2.21 15.70 18.48
C VAL A 74 -0.78 15.91 18.93
N LEU A 75 0.12 16.35 18.05
CA LEU A 75 1.51 16.65 18.40
C LEU A 75 1.61 17.78 19.43
N CYS A 76 0.84 18.86 19.27
CA CYS A 76 0.78 19.97 20.24
C CYS A 76 0.26 19.50 21.61
N LEU A 77 -0.71 18.60 21.64
CA LEU A 77 -1.24 18.03 22.88
C LEU A 77 -0.27 17.04 23.52
N ALA A 78 0.40 16.21 22.73
CA ALA A 78 1.46 15.35 23.21
C ALA A 78 2.60 16.19 23.80
N ILE A 79 2.97 17.30 23.18
CA ILE A 79 3.96 18.23 23.74
C ILE A 79 3.43 18.85 25.03
N GLY A 80 2.19 19.32 25.07
CA GLY A 80 1.60 19.91 26.28
C GLY A 80 1.55 18.97 27.50
N PHE A 81 1.17 17.70 27.28
CA PHE A 81 0.86 16.75 28.34
C PHE A 81 1.87 15.62 28.55
N VAL A 82 2.59 15.19 27.50
CA VAL A 82 3.52 14.05 27.55
C VAL A 82 4.96 14.49 27.80
N THR A 83 5.41 15.61 27.21
CA THR A 83 6.81 16.06 27.41
C THR A 83 7.21 16.43 28.85
N PRO A 84 6.30 16.87 29.76
CA PRO A 84 6.64 17.02 31.17
C PRO A 84 7.03 15.71 31.85
N LEU A 85 6.64 14.57 31.29
CA LEU A 85 6.92 13.23 31.82
C LEU A 85 8.29 12.71 31.34
N LEU A 86 8.93 13.37 30.38
CA LEU A 86 10.25 13.01 29.86
C LEU A 86 11.33 13.60 30.77
N ALA A 87 11.91 12.75 31.62
CA ALA A 87 13.06 13.08 32.46
C ALA A 87 14.37 12.62 31.80
N LEU A 88 15.40 13.47 31.83
CA LEU A 88 16.77 13.12 31.47
C LEU A 88 17.60 13.17 32.76
N GLY A 89 17.68 12.03 33.47
CA GLY A 89 18.18 12.01 34.84
C GLY A 89 17.26 12.84 35.76
N ASP A 90 17.84 13.74 36.55
CA ASP A 90 17.09 14.61 37.48
C ASP A 90 16.58 15.92 36.83
N VAL A 91 16.91 16.17 35.56
CA VAL A 91 16.53 17.40 34.87
C VAL A 91 15.26 17.15 34.06
N HIS A 92 14.24 17.97 34.32
CA HIS A 92 13.00 18.02 33.54
C HIS A 92 12.99 19.25 32.61
N PRO A 93 13.74 19.23 31.48
CA PRO A 93 13.92 20.41 30.63
C PRO A 93 12.61 20.94 30.01
N PHE A 94 11.58 20.10 29.91
CA PHE A 94 10.27 20.44 29.34
C PHE A 94 9.16 20.63 30.38
N ALA A 95 9.47 20.57 31.68
CA ALA A 95 8.51 20.87 32.74
C ALA A 95 8.03 22.34 32.74
N PRO A 96 8.90 23.36 32.50
CA PRO A 96 8.46 24.74 32.52
C PRO A 96 7.38 25.03 31.46
N LEU A 97 6.29 25.69 31.85
CA LEU A 97 5.17 26.01 30.97
C LEU A 97 5.61 26.85 29.75
N TRP A 98 6.56 27.76 29.95
CA TRP A 98 7.05 28.65 28.89
C TRP A 98 7.80 27.89 27.79
N VAL A 99 8.59 26.87 28.12
CA VAL A 99 9.29 26.01 27.13
C VAL A 99 8.30 25.23 26.27
N ARG A 100 7.19 24.78 26.87
CA ARG A 100 6.13 24.06 26.13
C ARG A 100 5.37 24.98 25.19
N LEU A 101 5.03 26.19 25.65
CA LEU A 101 4.33 27.18 24.83
C LEU A 101 5.19 27.68 23.67
N THR A 102 6.50 27.87 23.87
CA THR A 102 7.42 28.27 22.79
C THR A 102 7.57 27.16 21.75
N LEU A 103 7.67 25.88 22.17
CA LEU A 103 7.76 24.74 21.25
C LEU A 103 6.47 24.55 20.44
N ILE A 104 5.30 24.65 21.09
CA ILE A 104 3.98 24.57 20.43
C ILE A 104 3.82 25.75 19.46
N GLY A 105 4.16 26.97 19.90
CA GLY A 105 4.13 28.16 19.06
C GLY A 105 5.01 28.04 17.83
N PHE A 106 6.23 27.51 17.98
CA PHE A 106 7.15 27.27 16.87
C PHE A 106 6.60 26.28 15.84
N ILE A 107 6.02 25.16 16.30
CA ILE A 107 5.41 24.15 15.41
C ILE A 107 4.21 24.72 14.66
N LEU A 108 3.34 25.48 15.34
CA LEU A 108 2.19 26.12 14.72
C LEU A 108 2.61 27.20 13.71
N LEU A 109 3.64 27.99 14.03
CA LEU A 109 4.21 28.98 13.12
C LEU A 109 4.78 28.32 11.86
N MET A 110 5.56 27.26 12.01
CA MET A 110 6.14 26.52 10.89
C MET A 110 5.05 25.88 10.02
N TYR A 111 3.98 25.37 10.62
CA TYR A 111 2.84 24.86 9.88
C TYR A 111 2.06 25.96 9.15
N ALA A 112 1.85 27.12 9.78
CA ALA A 112 1.22 28.26 9.15
C ALA A 112 2.03 28.76 7.95
N LEU A 113 3.36 28.87 8.09
CA LEU A 113 4.27 29.22 6.99
C LEU A 113 4.23 28.18 5.86
N TYR A 114 4.20 26.87 6.19
CA TYR A 114 4.04 25.81 5.19
C TYR A 114 2.68 25.89 4.47
N GLY A 115 1.61 26.18 5.21
CA GLY A 115 0.27 26.41 4.66
C GLY A 115 0.24 27.62 3.73
N LEU A 116 0.88 28.72 4.12
CA LEU A 116 0.99 29.94 3.31
C LEU A 116 1.83 29.71 2.06
N TYR A 117 2.95 28.99 2.16
CA TYR A 117 3.76 28.57 1.01
C TYR A 117 2.95 27.68 0.05
N ARG A 118 2.19 26.72 0.57
CA ARG A 118 1.34 25.85 -0.24
C ARG A 118 0.23 26.63 -0.93
N LEU A 119 -0.38 27.60 -0.23
CA LEU A 119 -1.39 28.50 -0.79
C LEU A 119 -0.79 29.40 -1.88
N TRP A 120 0.38 30.00 -1.62
CA TRP A 120 1.09 30.84 -2.59
C TRP A 120 1.49 30.06 -3.84
N ARG A 121 1.98 28.83 -3.68
CA ARG A 121 2.28 27.92 -4.79
C ARG A 121 1.02 27.52 -5.55
N ALA A 122 -0.09 27.27 -4.85
CA ALA A 122 -1.37 26.99 -5.49
C ALA A 122 -1.88 28.20 -6.29
N LEU A 123 -1.76 29.41 -5.75
CA LEU A 123 -2.13 30.66 -6.41
C LEU A 123 -1.25 30.96 -7.64
N ARG A 124 0.04 30.60 -7.62
CA ARG A 124 0.96 30.77 -8.77
C ARG A 124 0.81 29.71 -9.86
N MET A 125 0.35 28.50 -9.52
CA MET A 125 0.25 27.39 -10.47
C MET A 125 -1.15 27.24 -11.06
N ASP A 126 -2.15 27.90 -10.47
CA ASP A 126 -3.56 27.68 -10.79
C ASP A 126 -4.25 29.03 -11.08
N GLU A 127 -4.18 29.48 -12.33
CA GLU A 127 -4.77 30.76 -12.78
C GLU A 127 -6.27 30.88 -12.43
N GLN A 128 -6.98 29.75 -12.32
CA GLN A 128 -8.40 29.72 -11.98
C GLN A 128 -8.67 30.08 -10.51
N LEU A 129 -7.77 29.69 -9.58
CA LEU A 129 -7.86 30.11 -8.18
C LEU A 129 -7.51 31.59 -8.02
N LEU A 130 -6.52 32.06 -8.77
CA LEU A 130 -6.14 33.47 -8.82
C LEU A 130 -7.32 34.34 -9.31
N ARG A 131 -7.99 33.92 -10.41
CA ARG A 131 -9.17 34.60 -10.96
C ARG A 131 -10.37 34.57 -10.01
N ARG A 132 -10.60 33.48 -9.26
CA ARG A 132 -11.67 33.42 -8.24
C ARG A 132 -11.41 34.32 -7.03
N PHE A 133 -10.16 34.48 -6.62
CA PHE A 133 -9.79 35.39 -5.54
C PHE A 133 -9.80 36.86 -5.97
N LEU A 134 -9.43 37.17 -7.22
CA LEU A 134 -9.43 38.53 -7.77
C LEU A 134 -10.82 39.00 -8.24
N HIS A 135 -11.67 38.09 -8.72
CA HIS A 135 -13.03 38.39 -9.19
C HIS A 135 -14.08 37.48 -8.52
N PRO A 136 -14.40 37.71 -7.23
CA PRO A 136 -15.39 36.92 -6.49
C PRO A 136 -16.85 37.11 -6.97
N ARG A 137 -17.11 38.03 -7.90
CA ARG A 137 -18.43 38.39 -8.45
C ARG A 137 -18.52 38.36 -9.98
N GLY A 138 -17.63 37.63 -10.67
CA GLY A 138 -17.75 37.47 -12.13
C GLY A 138 -18.93 36.57 -12.49
N GLU A 139 -19.81 37.03 -13.37
CA GLU A 139 -20.87 36.23 -14.00
C GLU A 139 -20.33 34.87 -14.47
N GLU A 140 -21.06 33.78 -14.19
CA GLU A 140 -20.70 32.47 -14.73
C GLU A 140 -20.79 32.51 -16.25
N VAL A 141 -19.64 32.62 -16.91
CA VAL A 141 -19.53 32.50 -18.37
C VAL A 141 -20.22 31.19 -18.79
N PRO A 142 -21.18 31.19 -19.74
CA PRO A 142 -22.00 30.02 -20.08
C PRO A 142 -21.15 28.78 -20.42
N VAL A 143 -20.00 28.99 -21.06
CA VAL A 143 -19.00 27.96 -21.39
C VAL A 143 -18.47 27.22 -20.15
N ALA A 144 -18.31 27.89 -19.00
CA ALA A 144 -17.82 27.27 -17.77
C ALA A 144 -18.89 26.39 -17.09
N GLY A 145 -20.17 26.71 -17.27
CA GLY A 145 -21.29 25.88 -16.80
C GLY A 145 -21.35 24.54 -17.55
N GLU A 146 -21.21 24.58 -18.88
CA GLU A 146 -21.18 23.38 -19.73
C GLU A 146 -19.97 22.49 -19.45
N ILE A 147 -18.76 23.06 -19.30
CA ILE A 147 -17.55 22.28 -18.93
C ILE A 147 -17.76 21.55 -17.59
N LYS A 148 -18.39 22.20 -16.62
CA LYS A 148 -18.70 21.56 -15.32
C LYS A 148 -19.69 20.41 -15.49
N ALA A 149 -20.68 20.53 -16.39
CA ALA A 149 -21.64 19.48 -16.66
C ALA A 149 -20.96 18.27 -17.32
N ASP A 150 -20.17 18.50 -18.37
CA ASP A 150 -19.41 17.46 -19.06
C ASP A 150 -18.43 16.77 -18.09
N LEU A 151 -17.74 17.53 -17.26
CA LEU A 151 -16.82 16.98 -16.26
C LEU A 151 -17.53 16.11 -15.21
N ARG A 152 -18.78 16.44 -14.84
CA ARG A 152 -19.58 15.59 -13.96
C ARG A 152 -19.93 14.27 -14.63
N THR A 153 -20.30 14.31 -15.91
CA THR A 153 -20.57 13.12 -16.73
C THR A 153 -19.32 12.25 -16.83
N VAL A 154 -18.18 12.83 -17.20
CA VAL A 154 -16.88 12.12 -17.27
C VAL A 154 -16.50 11.53 -15.90
N ASN A 155 -16.65 12.29 -14.81
CA ASN A 155 -16.39 11.77 -13.47
C ASN A 155 -17.32 10.61 -13.09
N HIS A 156 -18.59 10.66 -13.52
CA HIS A 156 -19.53 9.56 -13.34
C HIS A 156 -19.05 8.32 -14.08
N ILE A 157 -18.70 8.45 -15.36
CA ILE A 157 -18.17 7.37 -16.21
C ILE A 157 -16.94 6.73 -15.58
N VAL A 158 -15.93 7.54 -15.20
CA VAL A 158 -14.69 7.04 -14.58
C VAL A 158 -14.97 6.34 -13.25
N THR A 159 -15.86 6.90 -12.42
CA THR A 159 -16.19 6.30 -11.12
C THR A 159 -16.95 4.98 -11.29
N GLN A 160 -17.86 4.91 -12.26
CA GLN A 160 -18.59 3.69 -12.60
C GLN A 160 -17.64 2.61 -13.12
N ALA A 161 -16.75 2.95 -14.06
CA ALA A 161 -15.73 2.07 -14.59
C ALA A 161 -14.85 1.47 -13.48
N ILE A 162 -14.40 2.28 -12.53
CA ILE A 162 -13.59 1.81 -11.38
C ILE A 162 -14.40 0.87 -10.46
N ARG A 163 -15.71 1.12 -10.28
CA ARG A 163 -16.58 0.22 -9.50
C ARG A 163 -16.75 -1.12 -10.20
N GLN A 164 -16.98 -1.12 -11.52
CA GLN A 164 -17.07 -2.34 -12.32
C GLN A 164 -15.76 -3.14 -12.24
N LEU A 165 -14.61 -2.49 -12.41
CA LEU A 165 -13.30 -3.13 -12.27
C LEU A 165 -13.12 -3.79 -10.89
N ARG A 166 -13.61 -3.14 -9.82
CA ARG A 166 -13.57 -3.68 -8.47
C ARG A 166 -14.50 -4.89 -8.29
N GLN A 167 -15.63 -4.94 -9.00
CA GLN A 167 -16.59 -6.06 -8.95
C GLN A 167 -16.08 -7.28 -9.73
N LEU A 168 -15.32 -7.08 -10.80
CA LEU A 168 -14.74 -8.17 -11.61
C LEU A 168 -13.68 -9.01 -10.87
N ARG A 169 -13.16 -8.55 -9.72
CA ARG A 169 -12.06 -9.22 -8.99
C ARG A 169 -12.47 -9.80 -7.63
N VAL A 170 -13.68 -10.32 -7.51
CA VAL A 170 -14.21 -10.86 -6.25
C VAL A 170 -14.00 -12.37 -6.15
N ASP A 171 -12.78 -12.80 -5.81
CA ASP A 171 -12.47 -14.19 -5.39
C ASP A 171 -11.46 -14.23 -4.22
N MET A 172 -11.63 -13.38 -3.21
CA MET A 172 -10.75 -13.36 -2.02
C MET A 172 -11.52 -13.23 -0.70
N PRO A 173 -11.07 -13.93 0.38
CA PRO A 173 -11.71 -13.92 1.70
C PRO A 173 -11.65 -12.55 2.39
N GLY A 174 -12.72 -12.23 3.15
CA GLY A 174 -13.10 -10.86 3.56
C GLY A 174 -12.09 -10.05 4.39
N TRP A 175 -11.17 -10.68 5.13
CA TRP A 175 -10.19 -9.95 5.95
C TRP A 175 -9.02 -9.39 5.10
N ARG A 176 -8.62 -10.08 4.02
CA ARG A 176 -7.57 -9.59 3.09
C ARG A 176 -8.03 -8.37 2.29
N LYS A 177 -9.33 -8.23 2.04
CA LYS A 177 -9.94 -7.04 1.38
C LYS A 177 -9.68 -5.73 2.12
N ILE A 178 -9.41 -5.78 3.44
CA ILE A 178 -9.13 -4.57 4.23
C ILE A 178 -7.69 -4.08 4.01
N PHE A 179 -6.75 -5.01 3.81
CA PHE A 179 -5.33 -4.73 3.62
C PHE A 179 -4.94 -4.46 2.16
N GLU A 180 -5.76 -4.85 1.17
CA GLU A 180 -5.44 -4.72 -0.26
C GLU A 180 -5.54 -3.29 -0.85
N GLY A 181 -6.20 -2.36 -0.16
CA GLY A 181 -6.24 -0.96 -0.57
C GLY A 181 -6.60 -0.75 -2.05
N LYS A 182 -5.78 0.02 -2.77
CA LYS A 182 -5.96 0.34 -4.20
C LYS A 182 -5.20 -0.61 -5.16
N ARG A 183 -4.74 -1.77 -4.67
CA ARG A 183 -3.87 -2.68 -5.46
C ARG A 183 -4.56 -3.22 -6.71
N PHE A 184 -5.87 -3.48 -6.64
CA PHE A 184 -6.70 -3.92 -7.77
C PHE A 184 -6.61 -3.03 -9.02
N LEU A 185 -6.32 -1.74 -8.86
CA LEU A 185 -6.15 -0.80 -9.98
C LEU A 185 -4.90 -1.06 -10.81
N TYR A 186 -3.93 -1.81 -10.29
CA TYR A 186 -2.63 -2.06 -10.93
C TYR A 186 -2.48 -3.48 -11.46
N GLU A 187 -3.50 -4.32 -11.32
CA GLU A 187 -3.43 -5.72 -11.70
C GLU A 187 -3.83 -5.95 -13.16
N LEU A 188 -4.63 -5.06 -13.75
CA LEU A 188 -4.82 -4.98 -15.21
C LEU A 188 -4.15 -3.70 -15.74
N PRO A 189 -3.36 -3.80 -16.82
CA PRO A 189 -2.83 -2.62 -17.50
C PRO A 189 -3.92 -1.82 -18.20
N TRP A 190 -3.77 -0.49 -18.21
CA TRP A 190 -4.71 0.42 -18.89
C TRP A 190 -4.06 1.00 -20.13
N PHE A 191 -4.68 0.78 -21.29
CA PHE A 191 -4.24 1.38 -22.56
C PHE A 191 -5.29 2.37 -23.04
N MET A 192 -4.83 3.45 -23.64
CA MET A 192 -5.70 4.46 -24.25
C MET A 192 -5.56 4.41 -25.76
N VAL A 193 -6.69 4.39 -26.47
CA VAL A 193 -6.73 4.48 -27.93
C VAL A 193 -6.98 5.92 -28.32
N VAL A 194 -6.06 6.53 -29.06
CA VAL A 194 -6.11 7.92 -29.50
C VAL A 194 -5.99 7.98 -31.02
N GLY A 195 -6.77 8.83 -31.67
CA GLY A 195 -6.72 9.03 -33.11
C GLY A 195 -7.87 9.88 -33.61
N SER A 196 -7.80 10.28 -34.89
CA SER A 196 -8.75 11.18 -35.52
C SER A 196 -10.18 10.61 -35.53
N PRO A 197 -11.21 11.48 -35.63
CA PRO A 197 -12.58 11.02 -35.85
C PRO A 197 -12.65 10.15 -37.09
N GLY A 198 -13.32 8.99 -36.99
CA GLY A 198 -13.48 8.09 -38.13
C GLY A 198 -12.35 7.08 -38.36
N ASP A 199 -11.26 7.09 -37.59
CA ASP A 199 -10.15 6.12 -37.73
C ASP A 199 -10.55 4.65 -37.47
N GLY A 200 -11.78 4.41 -36.99
CA GLY A 200 -12.25 3.07 -36.67
C GLY A 200 -11.76 2.55 -35.31
N LYS A 201 -11.46 3.44 -34.35
CA LYS A 201 -11.01 3.08 -32.98
C LYS A 201 -11.97 2.09 -32.29
N THR A 202 -13.24 2.46 -32.17
CA THR A 202 -14.27 1.62 -31.55
C THR A 202 -14.49 0.33 -32.34
N THR A 203 -14.56 0.43 -33.67
CA THR A 203 -14.73 -0.74 -34.55
C THR A 203 -13.57 -1.72 -34.43
N ALA A 204 -12.34 -1.22 -34.35
CA ALA A 204 -11.15 -2.03 -34.10
C ALA A 204 -11.30 -2.76 -32.77
N LEU A 205 -11.60 -2.05 -31.68
CA LEU A 205 -11.77 -2.68 -30.36
C LEU A 205 -12.85 -3.76 -30.34
N LEU A 206 -14.01 -3.51 -30.97
CA LEU A 206 -15.14 -4.44 -30.95
C LEU A 206 -14.90 -5.69 -31.82
N ASN A 207 -14.19 -5.56 -32.95
CA ASN A 207 -13.94 -6.66 -33.88
C ASN A 207 -12.62 -7.41 -33.62
N THR A 208 -11.92 -7.10 -32.52
CA THR A 208 -10.68 -7.80 -32.12
C THR A 208 -10.87 -9.26 -31.73
N GLY A 209 -12.08 -9.67 -31.36
CA GLY A 209 -12.33 -10.99 -30.78
C GLY A 209 -11.90 -11.12 -29.31
N LEU A 210 -11.65 -10.01 -28.62
CA LEU A 210 -11.37 -10.01 -27.18
C LEU A 210 -12.58 -10.51 -26.37
N GLN A 211 -12.31 -11.22 -25.28
CA GLN A 211 -13.36 -11.68 -24.37
C GLN A 211 -13.70 -10.58 -23.36
N PHE A 212 -14.96 -10.14 -23.38
CA PHE A 212 -15.50 -9.15 -22.45
C PHE A 212 -16.34 -9.86 -21.37
N PRO A 213 -15.95 -9.81 -20.09
CA PRO A 213 -16.65 -10.52 -19.02
C PRO A 213 -17.98 -9.87 -18.60
N LEU A 214 -18.26 -8.62 -19.01
CA LEU A 214 -19.50 -7.92 -18.67
C LEU A 214 -20.56 -8.02 -19.79
N ALA A 215 -21.71 -8.61 -19.46
CA ALA A 215 -22.85 -8.74 -20.37
C ALA A 215 -23.41 -7.39 -20.86
N GLU A 216 -23.42 -6.35 -20.00
CA GLU A 216 -23.85 -4.99 -20.38
C GLU A 216 -22.99 -4.38 -21.51
N GLN A 217 -21.69 -4.70 -21.54
CA GLN A 217 -20.79 -4.22 -22.59
C GLN A 217 -21.06 -4.93 -23.93
N MET A 218 -21.48 -6.20 -23.89
CA MET A 218 -21.89 -6.93 -25.08
C MET A 218 -23.20 -6.35 -25.67
N GLU A 219 -24.12 -5.89 -24.82
CA GLU A 219 -25.34 -5.22 -25.29
C GLU A 219 -25.04 -3.84 -25.91
N GLN A 220 -24.17 -3.04 -25.29
CA GLN A 220 -23.69 -1.78 -25.86
C GLN A 220 -22.95 -1.97 -27.19
N THR A 221 -22.14 -3.03 -27.30
CA THR A 221 -21.45 -3.44 -28.53
C THR A 221 -22.44 -3.65 -29.68
N SER A 222 -23.55 -4.36 -29.42
CA SER A 222 -24.58 -4.63 -30.43
C SER A 222 -25.25 -3.35 -30.94
N ARG A 223 -25.53 -2.39 -30.04
CA ARG A 223 -26.19 -1.12 -30.40
C ARG A 223 -25.27 -0.19 -31.20
N ILE A 224 -23.99 -0.10 -30.81
CA ILE A 224 -22.99 0.73 -31.49
C ILE A 224 -22.73 0.21 -32.91
N LEU A 225 -22.68 -1.12 -33.11
CA LEU A 225 -22.50 -1.72 -34.43
C LEU A 225 -23.72 -1.55 -35.35
N THR A 226 -24.93 -1.36 -34.81
CA THR A 226 -26.17 -1.19 -35.60
C THR A 226 -26.47 0.23 -36.04
N VAL A 227 -25.79 1.25 -35.50
CA VAL A 227 -25.99 2.66 -35.88
C VAL A 227 -24.79 3.15 -36.70
N PRO A 228 -24.89 3.26 -38.04
CA PRO A 228 -23.83 3.83 -38.86
C PRO A 228 -23.59 5.29 -38.44
N GLY A 229 -22.37 5.61 -37.99
CA GLY A 229 -21.97 6.98 -37.66
C GLY A 229 -22.15 7.41 -36.20
N GLY A 230 -22.57 6.52 -35.30
CA GLY A 230 -22.60 6.80 -33.86
C GLY A 230 -21.20 6.84 -33.25
N GLY A 231 -20.56 8.01 -33.24
CA GLY A 231 -19.22 8.18 -32.65
C GLY A 231 -19.23 8.20 -31.12
N THR A 232 -18.12 7.80 -30.49
CA THR A 232 -17.91 7.92 -29.03
C THR A 232 -18.06 9.37 -28.57
N LEU A 233 -18.98 9.60 -27.64
CA LEU A 233 -19.32 10.94 -27.14
C LEU A 233 -18.37 11.43 -26.06
N HIS A 234 -17.72 10.61 -25.25
CA HIS A 234 -16.77 11.06 -24.23
C HIS A 234 -15.57 10.12 -24.19
N CYS A 235 -15.57 9.16 -23.26
CA CYS A 235 -14.62 8.05 -23.23
C CYS A 235 -15.36 6.78 -22.84
N ASP A 236 -15.18 5.70 -23.60
CA ASP A 236 -15.75 4.40 -23.29
C ASP A 236 -14.67 3.50 -22.68
N TRP A 237 -15.06 2.71 -21.68
CA TRP A 237 -14.16 1.82 -20.95
C TRP A 237 -14.49 0.38 -21.28
N TRP A 238 -13.57 -0.31 -21.93
CA TRP A 238 -13.72 -1.70 -22.32
C TRP A 238 -12.86 -2.60 -21.41
N PHE A 239 -13.49 -3.54 -20.71
CA PHE A 239 -12.80 -4.43 -19.77
C PHE A 239 -12.58 -5.79 -20.41
N THR A 240 -11.33 -6.25 -20.44
CA THR A 240 -10.99 -7.59 -20.93
C THR A 240 -10.29 -8.38 -19.83
N ASN A 241 -10.06 -9.67 -20.08
CA ASN A 241 -9.32 -10.53 -19.14
C ASN A 241 -7.86 -10.09 -18.96
N GLU A 242 -7.27 -9.40 -19.95
CA GLU A 242 -5.84 -9.07 -19.97
C GLU A 242 -5.55 -7.58 -19.76
N ALA A 243 -6.46 -6.69 -20.15
CA ALA A 243 -6.26 -5.24 -20.07
C ALA A 243 -7.58 -4.45 -20.00
N VAL A 244 -7.48 -3.18 -19.60
CA VAL A 244 -8.56 -2.20 -19.75
C VAL A 244 -8.21 -1.28 -20.90
N LEU A 245 -9.14 -1.12 -21.85
CA LEU A 245 -8.98 -0.27 -23.02
C LEU A 245 -9.89 0.95 -22.86
N ILE A 246 -9.29 2.13 -22.93
CA ILE A 246 -10.00 3.41 -22.88
C ILE A 246 -10.11 3.91 -24.31
N ASP A 247 -11.31 3.83 -24.87
CA ASP A 247 -11.62 4.38 -26.18
C ASP A 247 -11.98 5.86 -26.03
N THR A 248 -11.29 6.72 -26.77
CA THR A 248 -11.44 8.18 -26.66
C THR A 248 -12.25 8.74 -27.82
N ALA A 249 -13.09 9.74 -27.55
CA ALA A 249 -13.77 10.48 -28.60
C ALA A 249 -12.75 11.08 -29.59
N GLY A 250 -13.04 10.95 -30.89
CA GLY A 250 -12.14 11.44 -31.95
C GLY A 250 -11.86 12.95 -31.88
N ARG A 251 -12.78 13.75 -31.34
CA ARG A 251 -12.59 15.20 -31.16
C ARG A 251 -11.43 15.55 -30.22
N TYR A 252 -11.04 14.62 -29.34
CA TYR A 252 -9.87 14.84 -28.50
C TYR A 252 -8.56 14.73 -29.27
N ALA A 253 -8.53 14.16 -30.48
CA ALA A 253 -7.31 14.11 -31.28
C ALA A 253 -6.98 15.42 -32.00
N ARG A 254 -7.99 16.27 -32.27
CA ARG A 254 -7.82 17.57 -32.92
C ARG A 254 -7.81 18.71 -31.90
N HIS A 255 -7.07 19.76 -32.20
CA HIS A 255 -6.98 20.99 -31.38
C HIS A 255 -7.80 22.14 -31.97
N ASP A 256 -8.12 22.06 -33.26
CA ASP A 256 -8.80 23.10 -34.01
C ASP A 256 -9.70 22.44 -35.05
N ASP A 257 -10.98 22.25 -34.72
CA ASP A 257 -11.97 21.66 -35.62
C ASP A 257 -12.51 22.70 -36.63
N GLY A 258 -11.93 23.92 -36.69
CA GLY A 258 -12.49 25.05 -37.44
C GLY A 258 -13.89 25.47 -36.94
N GLY A 259 -14.31 24.92 -35.80
CA GLY A 259 -15.56 25.23 -35.12
C GLY A 259 -15.41 26.42 -34.17
N GLU A 260 -16.50 26.79 -33.51
CA GLU A 260 -16.51 27.90 -32.54
C GLU A 260 -15.41 27.73 -31.48
N VAL A 261 -14.65 28.79 -31.20
CA VAL A 261 -13.58 28.84 -30.17
C VAL A 261 -14.06 28.29 -28.82
N SER A 262 -15.34 28.50 -28.51
CA SER A 262 -16.02 27.93 -27.34
C SER A 262 -15.95 26.40 -27.28
N ALA A 263 -16.19 25.70 -28.40
CA ALA A 263 -16.18 24.23 -28.44
C ALA A 263 -14.78 23.65 -28.23
N ALA A 264 -13.74 24.25 -28.82
CA ALA A 264 -12.36 23.85 -28.61
C ALA A 264 -11.94 23.99 -27.13
N GLN A 265 -12.32 25.11 -26.50
CA GLN A 265 -12.05 25.36 -25.09
C GLN A 265 -12.82 24.40 -24.17
N ARG A 266 -14.07 24.05 -24.51
CA ARG A 266 -14.85 23.03 -23.79
C ARG A 266 -14.19 21.66 -23.84
N ASN A 267 -13.82 21.21 -25.04
CA ASN A 267 -13.16 19.92 -25.26
C ASN A 267 -11.82 19.84 -24.52
N ALA A 268 -11.02 20.91 -24.53
CA ALA A 268 -9.77 20.98 -23.79
C ALA A 268 -9.98 20.88 -22.27
N GLY A 269 -10.97 21.59 -21.72
CA GLY A 269 -11.31 21.53 -20.30
C GLY A 269 -11.82 20.15 -19.87
N GLU A 270 -12.64 19.52 -20.70
CA GLU A 270 -13.14 18.16 -20.49
C GLU A 270 -12.00 17.14 -20.48
N TRP A 271 -11.12 17.19 -21.49
CA TRP A 271 -9.95 16.33 -21.63
C TRP A 271 -8.99 16.45 -20.44
N GLN A 272 -8.62 17.68 -20.05
CA GLN A 272 -7.77 17.91 -18.88
C GLN A 272 -8.40 17.38 -17.59
N GLY A 273 -9.71 17.58 -17.43
CA GLY A 273 -10.46 17.04 -16.31
C GLY A 273 -10.45 15.51 -16.26
N PHE A 274 -10.61 14.86 -17.41
CA PHE A 274 -10.49 13.40 -17.56
C PHE A 274 -9.10 12.90 -17.16
N LEU A 275 -8.02 13.53 -17.65
CA LEU A 275 -6.65 13.16 -17.29
C LEU A 275 -6.38 13.36 -15.78
N GLY A 276 -6.93 14.43 -15.20
CA GLY A 276 -6.89 14.67 -13.76
C GLY A 276 -7.57 13.55 -12.96
N LEU A 277 -8.68 13.00 -13.46
CA LEU A 277 -9.37 11.87 -12.83
C LEU A 277 -8.56 10.57 -12.92
N LEU A 278 -7.91 10.29 -14.04
CA LEU A 278 -7.00 9.14 -14.18
C LEU A 278 -5.85 9.23 -13.18
N ARG A 279 -5.19 10.40 -13.10
CA ARG A 279 -4.11 10.66 -12.16
C ARG A 279 -4.55 10.55 -10.69
N LYS A 280 -5.77 10.99 -10.36
CA LYS A 280 -6.34 10.89 -9.01
C LYS A 280 -6.60 9.45 -8.58
N HIS A 281 -7.15 8.63 -9.48
CA HIS A 281 -7.54 7.27 -9.14
C HIS A 281 -6.35 6.30 -9.19
N ARG A 282 -5.46 6.43 -10.19
CA ARG A 282 -4.33 5.53 -10.44
C ARG A 282 -2.97 6.28 -10.47
N PRO A 283 -2.54 6.92 -9.36
CA PRO A 283 -1.43 7.89 -9.35
C PRO A 283 -0.04 7.33 -9.71
N GLY A 284 0.23 6.06 -9.44
CA GLY A 284 1.52 5.43 -9.75
C GLY A 284 1.79 5.24 -11.24
N ALA A 285 0.78 4.86 -12.02
CA ALA A 285 0.89 4.61 -13.46
C ALA A 285 -0.50 4.77 -14.08
N PRO A 286 -0.97 6.00 -14.37
CA PRO A 286 -2.34 6.24 -14.85
C PRO A 286 -2.67 5.50 -16.15
N LEU A 287 -1.68 5.33 -17.03
CA LEU A 287 -1.75 4.54 -18.27
C LEU A 287 -0.48 3.69 -18.39
N ASN A 288 -0.59 2.53 -19.02
CA ASN A 288 0.53 1.63 -19.33
C ASN A 288 1.08 1.83 -20.74
N GLY A 289 0.27 2.34 -21.66
CA GLY A 289 0.64 2.58 -23.05
C GLY A 289 -0.46 3.33 -23.80
N VAL A 290 -0.12 3.87 -24.97
CA VAL A 290 -1.07 4.51 -25.87
C VAL A 290 -1.03 3.82 -27.23
N ILE A 291 -2.21 3.49 -27.74
CA ILE A 291 -2.41 2.97 -29.10
C ILE A 291 -2.83 4.18 -29.95
N LEU A 292 -1.94 4.62 -30.83
CA LEU A 292 -2.18 5.73 -31.73
C LEU A 292 -2.70 5.18 -33.06
N THR A 293 -3.90 5.53 -33.46
CA THR A 293 -4.48 5.09 -34.74
C THR A 293 -4.26 6.14 -35.84
N LEU A 294 -3.96 5.67 -37.04
CA LEU A 294 -3.97 6.47 -38.27
C LEU A 294 -4.74 5.74 -39.35
N ASN A 295 -5.71 6.39 -39.96
CA ASN A 295 -6.44 5.84 -41.09
C ASN A 295 -5.60 5.90 -42.39
N VAL A 296 -5.52 4.79 -43.12
CA VAL A 296 -4.80 4.76 -44.40
C VAL A 296 -5.36 5.76 -45.42
N ALA A 297 -6.68 5.97 -45.45
CA ALA A 297 -7.30 6.91 -46.37
C ALA A 297 -6.90 8.36 -46.07
N ASP A 298 -6.70 8.69 -44.79
CA ASP A 298 -6.25 10.02 -44.40
C ASP A 298 -4.78 10.25 -44.76
N LEU A 299 -3.96 9.20 -44.73
CA LEU A 299 -2.56 9.27 -45.18
C LEU A 299 -2.43 9.49 -46.70
N THR A 300 -3.33 8.89 -47.49
CA THR A 300 -3.28 8.92 -48.96
C THR A 300 -4.10 10.05 -49.61
N ALA A 301 -5.22 10.46 -49.01
CA ALA A 301 -6.15 11.40 -49.62
C ALA A 301 -5.94 12.87 -49.21
N GLN A 302 -5.36 13.13 -48.04
CA GLN A 302 -5.16 14.48 -47.53
C GLN A 302 -4.01 15.19 -48.26
N SER A 303 -4.12 16.52 -48.36
CA SER A 303 -2.98 17.32 -48.82
C SER A 303 -1.80 17.18 -47.84
N PRO A 304 -0.54 17.34 -48.30
CA PRO A 304 0.62 17.29 -47.40
C PRO A 304 0.51 18.26 -46.21
N ALA A 305 -0.12 19.42 -46.40
CA ALA A 305 -0.35 20.41 -45.36
C ALA A 305 -1.37 19.93 -44.29
N GLU A 306 -2.48 19.34 -44.70
CA GLU A 306 -3.49 18.78 -43.79
C GLU A 306 -2.92 17.59 -43.00
N ARG A 307 -2.17 16.71 -43.68
CA ARG A 307 -1.48 15.58 -43.03
C ARG A 307 -0.50 16.08 -41.97
N LEU A 308 0.27 17.12 -42.28
CA LEU A 308 1.22 17.72 -41.34
C LEU A 308 0.52 18.34 -40.13
N ALA A 309 -0.60 19.05 -40.35
CA ALA A 309 -1.42 19.60 -39.26
C ALA A 309 -2.03 18.51 -38.36
N ALA A 310 -2.53 17.43 -38.95
CA ALA A 310 -3.06 16.29 -38.21
C ALA A 310 -1.98 15.59 -37.37
N CYS A 311 -0.79 15.35 -37.94
CA CYS A 311 0.35 14.78 -37.23
C CYS A 311 0.82 15.68 -36.08
N ALA A 312 0.87 16.99 -36.30
CA ALA A 312 1.21 17.97 -35.27
C ALA A 312 0.19 17.97 -34.10
N ALA A 313 -1.11 17.85 -34.41
CA ALA A 313 -2.16 17.76 -33.39
C ALA A 313 -2.02 16.47 -32.55
N LEU A 314 -1.77 15.32 -33.18
CA LEU A 314 -1.53 14.06 -32.47
C LEU A 314 -0.29 14.12 -31.58
N ARG A 315 0.81 14.73 -32.07
CA ARG A 315 2.01 14.99 -31.26
C ARG A 315 1.69 15.84 -30.03
N ALA A 316 0.96 16.94 -30.22
CA ALA A 316 0.56 17.83 -29.12
C ALA A 316 -0.28 17.07 -28.07
N ARG A 317 -1.17 16.17 -28.50
CA ARG A 317 -1.94 15.33 -27.57
C ARG A 317 -1.11 14.31 -26.81
N LEU A 318 -0.13 13.68 -27.46
CA LEU A 318 0.83 12.80 -26.78
C LEU A 318 1.69 13.56 -25.76
N ALA A 319 2.09 14.80 -26.09
CA ALA A 319 2.81 15.69 -25.18
C ALA A 319 1.97 16.03 -23.95
N GLU A 320 0.73 16.49 -24.17
CA GLU A 320 -0.23 16.84 -23.11
C GLU A 320 -0.51 15.66 -22.17
N LEU A 321 -0.66 14.44 -22.71
CA LEU A 321 -0.82 13.21 -21.92
C LEU A 321 0.35 12.98 -20.96
N ARG A 322 1.59 13.15 -21.46
CA ARG A 322 2.80 12.93 -20.65
C ARG A 322 2.96 13.98 -19.57
N GLU A 323 2.77 15.24 -19.94
CA GLU A 323 2.91 16.36 -19.01
C GLU A 323 1.87 16.27 -17.89
N THR A 324 0.60 16.08 -18.25
CA THR A 324 -0.51 16.06 -17.30
C THR A 324 -0.45 14.86 -16.35
N LEU A 325 -0.15 13.67 -16.88
CA LEU A 325 -0.08 12.44 -16.08
C LEU A 325 1.26 12.30 -15.33
N GLY A 326 2.32 12.96 -15.80
CA GLY A 326 3.66 12.91 -15.22
C GLY A 326 4.30 11.52 -15.30
N ILE A 327 4.02 10.78 -16.38
CA ILE A 327 4.54 9.43 -16.64
C ILE A 327 5.10 9.32 -18.05
N ARG A 328 5.94 8.31 -18.26
CA ARG A 328 6.44 7.91 -19.59
C ARG A 328 5.82 6.59 -19.97
N PHE A 329 5.35 6.48 -21.21
CA PHE A 329 4.67 5.29 -21.71
C PHE A 329 5.08 4.98 -23.16
N PRO A 330 5.09 3.71 -23.57
CA PRO A 330 5.27 3.31 -24.97
C PRO A 330 4.05 3.73 -25.81
N VAL A 331 4.32 4.08 -27.08
CA VAL A 331 3.30 4.40 -28.07
C VAL A 331 3.36 3.38 -29.20
N TYR A 332 2.21 2.79 -29.52
CA TYR A 332 2.03 1.81 -30.59
C TYR A 332 1.29 2.48 -31.74
N LEU A 333 1.94 2.62 -32.90
CA LEU A 333 1.29 3.19 -34.07
C LEU A 333 0.55 2.09 -34.83
N VAL A 334 -0.76 2.25 -34.99
CA VAL A 334 -1.63 1.30 -35.68
C VAL A 334 -2.27 1.99 -36.87
N VAL A 335 -1.84 1.60 -38.07
CA VAL A 335 -2.48 2.01 -39.31
C VAL A 335 -3.74 1.17 -39.50
N THR A 336 -4.90 1.82 -39.50
CA THR A 336 -6.21 1.18 -39.60
C THR A 336 -6.77 1.29 -41.01
N LYS A 337 -7.79 0.48 -41.28
CA LYS A 337 -8.52 0.42 -42.55
C LYS A 337 -7.64 0.06 -43.75
N MET A 338 -6.67 -0.82 -43.55
CA MET A 338 -5.78 -1.28 -44.63
C MET A 338 -6.52 -1.94 -45.80
N ASP A 339 -7.76 -2.39 -45.57
CA ASP A 339 -8.68 -2.90 -46.58
C ASP A 339 -9.06 -1.88 -47.67
N LEU A 340 -8.89 -0.58 -47.40
CA LEU A 340 -9.11 0.45 -48.40
C LEU A 340 -7.99 0.47 -49.45
N LEU A 341 -6.80 -0.10 -49.18
CA LEU A 341 -5.76 -0.17 -50.22
C LEU A 341 -6.19 -1.16 -51.32
N PRO A 342 -6.09 -0.78 -52.61
CA PRO A 342 -6.43 -1.67 -53.71
C PRO A 342 -5.67 -3.00 -53.64
N GLY A 343 -6.43 -4.10 -53.64
CA GLY A 343 -5.87 -5.46 -53.63
C GLY A 343 -5.56 -6.04 -52.25
N PHE A 344 -5.74 -5.29 -51.14
CA PHE A 344 -5.53 -5.82 -49.77
C PHE A 344 -6.45 -7.01 -49.50
N SER A 345 -7.75 -6.83 -49.78
CA SER A 345 -8.76 -7.83 -49.50
C SER A 345 -8.50 -9.10 -50.30
N GLU A 346 -8.17 -8.97 -51.58
CA GLU A 346 -7.85 -10.08 -52.46
C GLU A 346 -6.57 -10.82 -52.01
N TYR A 347 -5.53 -10.09 -51.58
CA TYR A 347 -4.27 -10.67 -51.10
C TYR A 347 -4.42 -11.51 -49.83
N PHE A 348 -5.24 -11.05 -48.88
CA PHE A 348 -5.40 -11.70 -47.58
C PHE A 348 -6.66 -12.55 -47.43
N ARG A 349 -7.53 -12.61 -48.43
CA ARG A 349 -8.79 -13.39 -48.39
C ARG A 349 -8.60 -14.86 -48.04
N THR A 350 -7.51 -15.46 -48.51
CA THR A 350 -7.17 -16.88 -48.32
C THR A 350 -6.59 -17.20 -46.95
N LEU A 351 -6.33 -16.18 -46.11
CA LEU A 351 -5.82 -16.41 -44.75
C LEU A 351 -6.88 -17.11 -43.88
N THR A 352 -6.43 -18.15 -43.18
CA THR A 352 -7.19 -18.84 -42.14
C THR A 352 -7.44 -17.90 -40.95
N SER A 353 -8.41 -18.23 -40.08
CA SER A 353 -8.70 -17.43 -38.89
C SER A 353 -7.47 -17.18 -38.01
N HIS A 354 -6.61 -18.19 -37.84
CA HIS A 354 -5.35 -18.08 -37.11
C HIS A 354 -4.37 -17.12 -37.79
N LEU A 355 -4.17 -17.22 -39.10
CA LEU A 355 -3.27 -16.32 -39.84
C LEU A 355 -3.81 -14.89 -39.92
N ARG A 356 -5.13 -14.69 -39.83
CA ARG A 356 -5.72 -13.34 -39.69
C ARG A 356 -5.52 -12.75 -38.29
N ALA A 357 -5.33 -13.56 -37.26
CA ALA A 357 -5.07 -13.07 -35.90
C ALA A 357 -3.63 -12.55 -35.71
N GLN A 358 -2.69 -13.03 -36.54
CA GLN A 358 -1.26 -12.76 -36.43
C GLN A 358 -0.91 -11.26 -36.48
N ILE A 359 0.30 -10.91 -36.08
CA ILE A 359 0.78 -9.53 -36.13
C ILE A 359 1.31 -9.21 -37.53
N TRP A 360 0.84 -8.10 -38.12
CA TRP A 360 1.41 -7.55 -39.36
C TRP A 360 1.98 -6.15 -39.10
N GLY A 361 3.28 -5.99 -39.28
CA GLY A 361 4.03 -4.77 -38.93
C GLY A 361 5.44 -5.08 -38.44
N PHE A 362 6.06 -4.10 -37.79
CA PHE A 362 7.39 -4.23 -37.21
C PHE A 362 7.48 -3.55 -35.84
N SER A 363 8.37 -4.08 -35.00
CA SER A 363 8.70 -3.50 -33.70
C SER A 363 10.12 -2.95 -33.72
N LEU A 364 10.34 -1.78 -33.13
CA LEU A 364 11.68 -1.20 -32.99
C LEU A 364 12.42 -1.84 -31.80
N PRO A 365 13.70 -1.60 -31.52
CA PRO A 365 14.30 -2.04 -30.26
C PRO A 365 14.02 -1.04 -29.12
N TYR A 366 13.60 -1.53 -27.94
CA TYR A 366 13.44 -0.69 -26.73
C TYR A 366 14.81 -0.43 -26.09
N SER A 367 15.21 0.85 -25.95
CA SER A 367 16.49 1.22 -25.34
C SER A 367 16.32 2.29 -24.26
N ARG A 368 16.39 1.87 -23.00
CA ARG A 368 16.23 2.71 -21.81
C ARG A 368 17.26 3.84 -21.66
N ARG A 369 18.39 3.73 -22.37
CA ARG A 369 19.55 4.65 -22.32
C ARG A 369 19.95 5.19 -23.69
N ARG A 370 19.07 5.15 -24.71
CA ARG A 370 19.38 5.84 -25.96
C ARG A 370 19.62 7.31 -25.59
N LYS A 371 20.86 7.80 -25.75
CA LYS A 371 21.06 9.26 -25.81
C LYS A 371 20.26 9.75 -27.00
N ALA A 372 19.74 10.99 -26.94
CA ALA A 372 18.98 11.65 -28.01
C ALA A 372 19.40 11.08 -29.37
N GLY A 373 18.59 10.17 -29.88
CA GLY A 373 18.91 9.47 -31.11
C GLY A 373 18.79 10.49 -32.22
N ASP A 374 19.71 10.48 -33.18
CA ASP A 374 19.51 11.24 -34.40
C ASP A 374 18.13 10.86 -34.99
N PRO A 375 17.20 11.80 -35.22
CA PRO A 375 15.91 11.53 -35.86
C PRO A 375 16.08 10.73 -37.17
N GLN A 376 17.19 10.94 -37.88
CA GLN A 376 17.57 10.19 -39.07
C GLN A 376 17.72 8.68 -38.82
N ALA A 377 18.15 8.27 -37.61
CA ALA A 377 18.28 6.86 -37.26
C ALA A 377 16.92 6.18 -37.01
N LEU A 378 15.87 6.94 -36.63
CA LEU A 378 14.50 6.40 -36.57
C LEU A 378 13.95 6.23 -37.97
N HIS A 379 14.10 7.26 -38.82
CA HIS A 379 13.66 7.22 -40.22
C HIS A 379 14.24 6.00 -40.93
N ALA A 380 15.57 5.87 -40.95
CA ALA A 380 16.26 4.79 -41.65
C ALA A 380 15.84 3.40 -41.12
N ALA A 381 15.60 3.25 -39.82
CA ALA A 381 15.13 1.99 -39.25
C ALA A 381 13.70 1.65 -39.71
N CYS A 382 12.79 2.62 -39.69
CA CYS A 382 11.42 2.42 -40.18
C CYS A 382 11.39 2.16 -41.69
N GLU A 383 12.17 2.90 -42.48
CA GLU A 383 12.27 2.72 -43.92
C GLU A 383 12.77 1.30 -44.26
N GLN A 384 13.81 0.83 -43.57
CA GLN A 384 14.33 -0.52 -43.76
C GLN A 384 13.29 -1.61 -43.43
N GLU A 385 12.55 -1.48 -42.33
CA GLU A 385 11.53 -2.47 -41.96
C GLU A 385 10.31 -2.42 -42.90
N LEU A 386 9.91 -1.23 -43.37
CA LEU A 386 8.86 -1.08 -44.39
C LEU A 386 9.28 -1.73 -45.72
N ALA A 387 10.51 -1.50 -46.17
CA ALA A 387 11.05 -2.11 -47.38
C ALA A 387 11.06 -3.65 -47.29
N ARG A 388 11.39 -4.21 -46.12
CA ARG A 388 11.30 -5.67 -45.88
C ARG A 388 9.87 -6.18 -45.93
N LEU A 389 8.89 -5.45 -45.38
CA LEU A 389 7.48 -5.83 -45.48
C LEU A 389 7.00 -5.81 -46.93
N THR A 390 7.35 -4.77 -47.68
CA THR A 390 7.05 -4.66 -49.12
C THR A 390 7.66 -5.82 -49.90
N LEU A 391 8.93 -6.14 -49.65
CA LEU A 391 9.61 -7.27 -50.31
C LEU A 391 8.94 -8.60 -50.00
N ARG A 392 8.46 -8.82 -48.76
CA ARG A 392 7.72 -10.03 -48.41
C ARG A 392 6.37 -10.13 -49.11
N LEU A 393 5.67 -9.00 -49.30
CA LEU A 393 4.43 -8.98 -50.07
C LEU A 393 4.67 -9.34 -51.53
N ASP A 394 5.72 -8.77 -52.12
CA ASP A 394 6.14 -9.02 -53.50
C ASP A 394 6.54 -10.49 -53.72
N GLN A 395 7.36 -11.06 -52.85
CA GLN A 395 7.72 -12.49 -52.89
C GLN A 395 6.53 -13.43 -52.72
N GLY A 396 5.52 -13.04 -51.93
CA GLY A 396 4.30 -13.83 -51.76
C GLY A 396 3.33 -13.75 -52.94
N LEU A 397 3.51 -12.77 -53.83
CA LEU A 397 2.60 -12.50 -54.94
C LEU A 397 2.53 -13.67 -55.92
N ASP A 398 3.66 -14.30 -56.25
CA ASP A 398 3.72 -15.42 -57.20
C ASP A 398 2.81 -16.58 -56.78
N THR A 399 2.84 -16.93 -55.48
CA THR A 399 1.98 -17.99 -54.92
C THR A 399 0.51 -17.58 -54.99
N ARG A 400 0.19 -16.33 -54.63
CA ARG A 400 -1.19 -15.82 -54.65
C ARG A 400 -1.77 -15.74 -56.06
N LEU A 401 -0.97 -15.37 -57.04
CA LEU A 401 -1.40 -15.34 -58.44
C LEU A 401 -1.69 -16.74 -58.97
N GLN A 402 -0.95 -17.77 -58.55
CA GLN A 402 -1.23 -19.16 -58.93
C GLN A 402 -2.54 -19.69 -58.34
N GLU A 403 -2.87 -19.30 -57.10
CA GLU A 403 -4.09 -19.71 -56.39
C GLU A 403 -5.37 -19.04 -56.92
N GLU A 404 -5.28 -17.80 -57.42
CA GLU A 404 -6.44 -17.04 -57.88
C GLU A 404 -6.72 -17.31 -59.37
N TYR A 405 -7.95 -17.70 -59.72
CA TYR A 405 -8.33 -17.95 -61.12
C TYR A 405 -9.03 -16.77 -61.79
N ASP A 406 -9.70 -15.90 -61.00
CA ASP A 406 -10.40 -14.74 -61.54
C ASP A 406 -9.42 -13.66 -62.01
N LEU A 407 -9.56 -13.23 -63.27
CA LEU A 407 -8.71 -12.23 -63.90
C LEU A 407 -8.80 -10.86 -63.21
N LYS A 408 -9.99 -10.46 -62.75
CA LYS A 408 -10.16 -9.16 -62.08
C LYS A 408 -9.49 -9.16 -60.71
N SER A 409 -9.67 -10.24 -59.95
CA SER A 409 -9.01 -10.44 -58.66
C SER A 409 -7.49 -10.52 -58.80
N ARG A 410 -6.97 -11.21 -59.84
CA ARG A 410 -5.55 -11.22 -60.19
C ARG A 410 -4.96 -9.84 -60.48
N GLN A 411 -5.68 -8.99 -61.23
CA GLN A 411 -5.24 -7.61 -61.50
C GLN A 411 -5.14 -6.78 -60.22
N ARG A 412 -6.08 -6.92 -59.29
CA ARG A 412 -6.04 -6.22 -58.00
C ARG A 412 -4.93 -6.73 -57.10
N LEU A 413 -4.77 -8.06 -57.02
CA LEU A 413 -3.66 -8.73 -56.32
C LEU A 413 -2.29 -8.18 -56.74
N TYR A 414 -2.05 -8.04 -58.04
CA TYR A 414 -0.79 -7.53 -58.58
C TYR A 414 -0.50 -6.08 -58.16
N THR A 415 -1.54 -5.27 -57.95
CA THR A 415 -1.41 -3.86 -57.59
C THR A 415 -1.01 -3.67 -56.11
N PHE A 416 -1.40 -4.60 -55.23
CA PHE A 416 -1.28 -4.41 -53.78
C PHE A 416 0.15 -4.15 -53.26
N PRO A 417 1.19 -4.92 -53.62
CA PRO A 417 2.55 -4.64 -53.14
C PRO A 417 3.05 -3.24 -53.52
N ARG A 418 2.63 -2.72 -54.68
CA ARG A 418 2.97 -1.36 -55.14
C ARG A 418 2.24 -0.28 -54.36
N GLU A 419 0.95 -0.48 -54.10
CA GLU A 419 0.15 0.43 -53.26
C GLU A 419 0.71 0.50 -51.83
N PHE A 420 1.10 -0.65 -51.27
CA PHE A 420 1.76 -0.69 -49.96
C PHE A 420 3.12 0.00 -49.97
N ALA A 421 3.92 -0.18 -51.03
CA ALA A 421 5.17 0.55 -51.19
C ALA A 421 4.96 2.07 -51.25
N ALA A 422 3.95 2.53 -52.00
CA ALA A 422 3.60 3.94 -52.13
C ALA A 422 3.09 4.56 -50.82
N LEU A 423 2.50 3.77 -49.91
CA LEU A 423 2.15 4.20 -48.56
C LEU A 423 3.39 4.47 -47.67
N GLY A 424 4.56 3.93 -48.03
CA GLY A 424 5.79 4.04 -47.24
C GLY A 424 6.20 5.47 -46.94
N GLU A 425 6.30 6.33 -47.96
CA GLU A 425 6.69 7.74 -47.78
C GLU A 425 5.72 8.55 -46.90
N PRO A 426 4.40 8.62 -47.18
CA PRO A 426 3.49 9.41 -46.35
C PRO A 426 3.42 8.89 -44.89
N LEU A 427 3.64 7.60 -44.68
CA LEU A 427 3.73 7.02 -43.35
C LEU A 427 5.04 7.38 -42.63
N LEU A 428 6.17 7.36 -43.32
CA LEU A 428 7.47 7.79 -42.77
C LEU A 428 7.42 9.27 -42.37
N GLU A 429 6.91 10.14 -43.24
CA GLU A 429 6.68 11.55 -42.90
C GLU A 429 5.79 11.70 -41.67
N ALA A 430 4.69 10.96 -41.58
CA ALA A 430 3.79 11.01 -40.42
C ALA A 430 4.51 10.56 -39.13
N ILE A 431 5.30 9.49 -39.18
CA ILE A 431 6.10 9.00 -38.05
C ILE A 431 7.08 10.07 -37.58
N GLU A 432 7.81 10.69 -38.51
CA GLU A 432 8.72 11.78 -38.17
C GLU A 432 7.96 12.93 -37.51
N GLN A 433 6.88 13.42 -38.13
CA GLN A 433 6.15 14.57 -37.60
C GLN A 433 5.56 14.31 -36.21
N ILE A 434 5.07 13.09 -35.95
CA ILE A 434 4.48 12.70 -34.66
C ILE A 434 5.55 12.51 -33.59
N PHE A 435 6.69 11.91 -33.94
CA PHE A 435 7.74 11.50 -32.98
C PHE A 435 9.01 12.38 -33.02
N LEU A 436 8.95 13.55 -33.67
CA LEU A 436 10.01 14.56 -33.67
C LEU A 436 10.41 14.95 -32.23
N ASP A 437 11.68 14.74 -31.90
CA ASP A 437 12.24 15.08 -30.59
C ASP A 437 12.18 16.60 -30.34
N SER A 438 11.42 17.02 -29.33
CA SER A 438 11.45 18.40 -28.85
C SER A 438 12.68 18.61 -27.94
N LYS A 439 13.61 19.48 -28.36
CA LYS A 439 14.78 19.86 -27.55
C LYS A 439 14.44 20.51 -26.20
N PHE A 440 13.21 21.02 -26.06
CA PHE A 440 12.77 21.80 -24.90
C PHE A 440 11.89 21.01 -23.91
N ASP A 441 11.53 19.76 -24.21
CA ASP A 441 10.66 18.97 -23.35
C ASP A 441 11.45 17.87 -22.62
N ALA A 442 11.79 18.14 -21.36
CA ALA A 442 12.52 17.21 -20.49
C ALA A 442 11.74 15.91 -20.20
N THR A 443 10.43 15.86 -20.49
CA THR A 443 9.62 14.64 -20.37
C THR A 443 9.61 13.79 -21.65
N GLN A 444 10.02 14.35 -22.79
CA GLN A 444 9.98 13.71 -24.11
C GLN A 444 11.31 13.09 -24.57
N LEU A 445 12.34 13.08 -23.74
CA LEU A 445 13.62 12.52 -24.15
C LEU A 445 13.51 11.01 -24.45
N ASN A 446 13.70 10.69 -25.73
CA ASN A 446 13.87 9.41 -26.40
C ASN A 446 12.58 8.72 -26.90
N ASN A 447 12.42 8.78 -28.23
CA ASN A 447 11.69 7.88 -29.11
C ASN A 447 10.89 6.75 -28.43
N THR A 448 9.64 7.05 -28.11
CA THR A 448 8.70 6.14 -27.44
C THR A 448 7.91 5.26 -28.39
N LEU A 449 8.13 5.42 -29.70
CA LEU A 449 7.52 4.58 -30.71
C LEU A 449 8.03 3.14 -30.53
N ARG A 450 7.09 2.23 -30.35
CA ARG A 450 7.37 0.83 -30.04
C ARG A 450 7.30 -0.07 -31.27
N GLY A 451 6.46 0.31 -32.22
CA GLY A 451 6.33 -0.34 -33.50
C GLY A 451 5.24 0.30 -34.33
N VAL A 452 5.20 -0.09 -35.59
CA VAL A 452 4.18 0.31 -36.56
C VAL A 452 3.48 -0.96 -37.04
N PHE A 453 2.16 -0.98 -36.92
CA PHE A 453 1.33 -2.15 -37.18
C PHE A 453 0.19 -1.80 -38.12
N PHE A 454 -0.23 -2.77 -38.93
CA PHE A 454 -1.20 -2.58 -40.00
C PHE A 454 -2.40 -3.49 -39.76
N THR A 455 -3.61 -2.91 -39.72
CA THR A 455 -4.81 -3.63 -39.29
C THR A 455 -6.03 -3.23 -40.12
N SER A 456 -7.01 -4.13 -40.19
CA SER A 456 -8.34 -3.87 -40.73
C SER A 456 -9.40 -4.48 -39.81
N ALA A 457 -10.36 -3.67 -39.38
CA ALA A 457 -11.35 -4.07 -38.38
C ALA A 457 -12.70 -4.45 -38.99
N ALA A 458 -13.09 -3.79 -40.08
CA ALA A 458 -14.31 -4.03 -40.82
C ALA A 458 -14.07 -3.60 -42.26
N GLN A 459 -14.60 -4.37 -43.21
CA GLN A 459 -14.49 -4.08 -44.63
C GLN A 459 -15.34 -2.85 -44.96
N ALA A 460 -14.69 -1.75 -45.33
CA ALA A 460 -15.36 -0.55 -45.84
C ALA A 460 -15.26 -0.51 -47.37
N GLN A 461 -16.38 -0.20 -48.04
CA GLN A 461 -16.54 -0.32 -49.50
C GLN A 461 -16.05 0.91 -50.28
N ALA A 462 -14.81 1.37 -50.03
CA ALA A 462 -14.20 2.46 -50.81
C ALA A 462 -12.68 2.31 -50.93
N ASP A 463 -12.14 2.25 -52.15
CA ASP A 463 -10.70 2.12 -52.37
C ASP A 463 -9.98 3.46 -52.09
N ALA A 464 -9.03 3.48 -51.16
CA ALA A 464 -8.07 4.55 -50.90
C ALA A 464 -6.77 4.24 -51.64
N VAL A 465 -6.54 4.94 -52.75
CA VAL A 465 -5.43 4.67 -53.65
C VAL A 465 -4.16 5.41 -53.21
N ALA A 466 -3.08 4.67 -52.96
CA ALA A 466 -1.80 5.19 -52.48
C ALA A 466 -0.82 5.52 -53.62
N ASP A 467 -0.74 4.69 -54.67
CA ASP A 467 0.16 4.89 -55.83
C ASP A 467 -0.42 5.86 -56.88
N GLN A 468 -0.41 7.15 -56.54
CA GLN A 468 -0.92 8.21 -57.43
C GLN A 468 -0.06 8.45 -58.68
N LEU A 469 1.12 7.84 -58.76
CA LEU A 469 2.14 8.14 -59.78
C LEU A 469 2.15 7.13 -60.94
N SER A 470 1.51 5.97 -60.79
CA SER A 470 1.44 4.99 -61.88
C SER A 470 0.77 5.58 -63.14
N ILE A 471 1.34 5.26 -64.30
CA ILE A 471 0.88 5.73 -65.62
C ILE A 471 -0.58 5.36 -65.86
N TRP A 472 -1.00 4.18 -65.39
CA TRP A 472 -2.37 3.70 -65.48
C TRP A 472 -3.34 4.56 -64.67
N GLN A 473 -2.98 4.94 -63.44
CA GLN A 473 -3.84 5.80 -62.63
C GLN A 473 -3.89 7.24 -63.11
N ARG A 474 -2.76 7.78 -63.61
CA ARG A 474 -2.75 9.09 -64.27
C ARG A 474 -3.65 9.10 -65.51
N PHE A 475 -3.65 8.02 -66.29
CA PHE A 475 -4.51 7.84 -67.46
C PHE A 475 -5.99 7.71 -67.07
N VAL A 476 -6.32 6.86 -66.08
CA VAL A 476 -7.69 6.70 -65.57
C VAL A 476 -8.22 8.00 -64.98
N ARG A 477 -7.40 8.75 -64.23
CA ARG A 477 -7.77 10.05 -63.68
C ARG A 477 -8.00 11.08 -64.79
N ALA A 478 -7.08 11.17 -65.76
CA ALA A 478 -7.20 12.07 -66.91
C ALA A 478 -8.48 11.80 -67.72
N ILE A 479 -8.83 10.53 -67.93
CA ILE A 479 -10.08 10.14 -68.61
C ILE A 479 -11.31 10.48 -67.77
N LYS A 480 -11.28 10.22 -66.45
CA LYS A 480 -12.40 10.56 -65.55
C LYS A 480 -12.63 12.07 -65.48
N THR A 481 -11.57 12.88 -65.40
CA THR A 481 -11.68 14.35 -65.49
C THR A 481 -12.12 14.83 -66.86
N ALA A 482 -11.74 14.14 -67.94
CA ALA A 482 -12.18 14.48 -69.30
C ALA A 482 -13.64 14.11 -69.58
N ARG A 483 -14.20 13.11 -68.87
CA ARG A 483 -15.59 12.65 -69.02
C ARG A 483 -16.59 13.33 -68.08
N GLY A 484 -16.14 14.16 -67.13
CA GLY A 484 -17.03 14.82 -66.17
C GLY A 484 -17.79 13.86 -65.24
N GLU A 485 -17.35 12.59 -65.15
CA GLU A 485 -17.99 11.58 -64.33
C GLU A 485 -17.58 11.78 -62.86
N SER A 486 -18.48 12.38 -62.09
CA SER A 486 -18.42 12.36 -60.62
C SER A 486 -18.73 10.93 -60.17
N SER A 487 -17.83 10.35 -59.38
CA SER A 487 -17.84 9.03 -58.74
C SER A 487 -19.20 8.34 -58.62
N ALA A 488 -19.67 7.68 -59.69
CA ALA A 488 -20.80 6.76 -59.63
C ALA A 488 -20.27 5.37 -59.22
N SER A 489 -20.60 4.97 -58.00
CA SER A 489 -20.32 3.66 -57.42
C SER A 489 -20.97 2.54 -58.24
N LEU A 490 -20.16 1.57 -58.71
CA LEU A 490 -20.66 0.32 -59.27
C LEU A 490 -21.47 -0.47 -58.21
N PRO A 491 -22.57 -1.15 -58.59
CA PRO A 491 -23.30 -2.02 -57.66
C PRO A 491 -22.50 -3.31 -57.45
N HIS A 492 -21.88 -3.50 -56.28
CA HIS A 492 -21.10 -4.70 -55.95
C HIS A 492 -21.62 -5.37 -54.66
N ALA A 493 -21.47 -6.70 -54.65
CA ALA A 493 -22.20 -7.70 -53.87
C ALA A 493 -22.27 -7.50 -52.34
N LEU A 494 -23.29 -8.14 -51.74
CA LEU A 494 -23.57 -8.20 -50.30
C LEU A 494 -22.32 -8.57 -49.47
N PRO A 495 -22.14 -8.03 -48.25
CA PRO A 495 -20.93 -8.23 -47.46
C PRO A 495 -20.79 -9.66 -46.95
N ASP A 496 -19.64 -10.27 -47.21
CA ASP A 496 -19.21 -11.59 -46.71
C ASP A 496 -18.68 -11.52 -45.25
N GLY A 497 -19.48 -10.97 -44.34
CA GLY A 497 -19.22 -10.90 -42.90
C GLY A 497 -18.05 -9.98 -42.45
N ASN A 498 -18.15 -9.41 -41.25
CA ASN A 498 -17.09 -8.60 -40.65
C ASN A 498 -15.90 -9.51 -40.26
N ARG A 499 -14.83 -9.50 -41.06
CA ARG A 499 -13.58 -10.22 -40.73
C ARG A 499 -12.52 -9.23 -40.31
N SER A 500 -12.00 -9.36 -39.09
CA SER A 500 -10.83 -8.59 -38.65
C SER A 500 -9.52 -9.21 -39.13
N TYR A 501 -8.56 -8.36 -39.46
CA TYR A 501 -7.21 -8.70 -39.88
C TYR A 501 -6.19 -8.04 -38.97
N PHE A 502 -5.26 -8.86 -38.50
CA PHE A 502 -4.02 -8.54 -37.82
C PHE A 502 -4.11 -7.78 -36.49
N LEU A 503 -5.23 -7.96 -35.79
CA LEU A 503 -5.58 -7.12 -34.64
C LEU A 503 -5.57 -7.88 -33.30
N HIS A 504 -5.97 -9.15 -33.28
CA HIS A 504 -6.09 -9.95 -32.05
C HIS A 504 -4.73 -10.18 -31.36
N ASP A 505 -3.75 -10.76 -32.06
CA ASP A 505 -2.45 -11.08 -31.46
C ASP A 505 -1.61 -9.82 -31.23
N LEU A 506 -1.85 -8.76 -32.00
CA LEU A 506 -1.25 -7.46 -31.77
C LEU A 506 -1.58 -6.93 -30.36
N LEU A 507 -2.84 -7.01 -29.96
CA LEU A 507 -3.24 -6.58 -28.62
C LEU A 507 -2.78 -7.55 -27.53
N THR A 508 -3.14 -8.83 -27.65
CA THR A 508 -2.96 -9.84 -26.58
C THR A 508 -1.51 -10.32 -26.44
N GLN A 509 -0.82 -10.58 -27.55
CA GLN A 509 0.51 -11.16 -27.53
C GLN A 509 1.63 -10.12 -27.51
N PHE A 510 1.38 -8.90 -28.00
CA PHE A 510 2.40 -7.85 -28.06
C PHE A 510 2.11 -6.68 -27.12
N ILE A 511 1.06 -5.88 -27.38
CA ILE A 511 0.81 -4.62 -26.67
C ILE A 511 0.58 -4.85 -25.18
N PHE A 512 -0.27 -5.81 -24.79
CA PHE A 512 -0.60 -6.05 -23.38
C PHE A 512 0.59 -6.62 -22.58
N ARG A 513 1.45 -7.42 -23.22
CA ARG A 513 2.64 -8.00 -22.58
C ARG A 513 3.72 -6.95 -22.27
N GLU A 514 3.77 -5.89 -23.05
CA GLU A 514 4.69 -4.77 -22.85
C GLU A 514 4.19 -3.72 -21.83
N ALA A 515 3.09 -3.98 -21.12
CA ALA A 515 2.52 -3.06 -20.13
C ALA A 515 3.48 -2.61 -19.01
N HIS A 516 4.56 -3.36 -18.77
CA HIS A 516 5.57 -3.07 -17.76
C HIS A 516 6.60 -2.02 -18.19
N LEU A 517 6.58 -1.59 -19.46
CA LEU A 517 7.49 -0.57 -19.98
C LEU A 517 7.16 0.85 -19.49
N VAL A 518 5.97 1.06 -18.89
CA VAL A 518 5.61 2.35 -18.28
C VAL A 518 6.52 2.68 -17.11
N GLU A 519 7.06 3.90 -17.09
CA GLU A 519 7.77 4.40 -15.93
C GLU A 519 6.77 5.05 -14.95
N PRO A 520 6.68 4.55 -13.70
CA PRO A 520 5.74 5.10 -12.74
C PRO A 520 6.16 6.52 -12.35
N ASN A 521 5.17 7.32 -11.94
CA ASN A 521 5.41 8.70 -11.53
C ASN A 521 6.47 8.76 -10.43
N LEU A 522 7.57 9.48 -10.69
CA LEU A 522 8.73 9.59 -9.78
C LEU A 522 8.31 10.02 -8.38
N GLN A 523 7.43 11.02 -8.24
CA GLN A 523 7.01 11.53 -6.94
C GLN A 523 6.27 10.47 -6.13
N TRP A 524 5.42 9.68 -6.79
CA TRP A 524 4.71 8.57 -6.16
C TRP A 524 5.68 7.46 -5.74
N ALA A 525 6.61 7.09 -6.63
CA ALA A 525 7.61 6.05 -6.37
C ALA A 525 8.52 6.43 -5.18
N TRP A 526 9.00 7.69 -5.13
CA TRP A 526 9.81 8.21 -4.03
C TRP A 526 9.07 8.21 -2.70
N ARG A 527 7.80 8.63 -2.67
CA ARG A 527 6.98 8.60 -1.45
C ARG A 527 6.85 7.19 -0.88
N TYR A 528 6.58 6.20 -1.73
CA TYR A 528 6.49 4.79 -1.29
C TYR A 528 7.85 4.18 -0.93
N ARG A 529 8.94 4.60 -1.58
CA ARG A 529 10.30 4.23 -1.16
C ARG A 529 10.61 4.78 0.24
N LEU A 530 10.28 6.04 0.51
CA LEU A 530 10.50 6.66 1.81
C LEU A 530 9.64 6.02 2.91
N LEU A 531 8.36 5.73 2.62
CA LEU A 531 7.48 4.99 3.54
C LEU A 531 8.01 3.59 3.86
N ARG A 532 8.50 2.85 2.85
CA ARG A 532 9.12 1.54 3.06
C ARG A 532 10.40 1.65 3.88
N LEU A 533 11.26 2.61 3.55
CA LEU A 533 12.49 2.87 4.30
C LEU A 533 12.17 3.22 5.77
N GLY A 534 11.19 4.09 6.01
CA GLY A 534 10.72 4.42 7.35
C GLY A 534 10.15 3.21 8.09
N GLY A 535 9.42 2.33 7.40
CA GLY A 535 8.94 1.06 7.95
C GLY A 535 10.08 0.11 8.34
N HIS A 536 11.09 -0.06 7.48
CA HIS A 536 12.28 -0.85 7.79
C HIS A 536 13.08 -0.26 8.96
N LEU A 537 13.26 1.06 8.98
CA LEU A 537 13.91 1.76 10.11
C LEU A 537 13.13 1.57 11.40
N LEU A 538 11.80 1.64 11.38
CA LEU A 538 10.98 1.40 12.57
C LEU A 538 11.16 -0.02 13.11
N VAL A 539 11.19 -1.03 12.25
CA VAL A 539 11.46 -2.43 12.65
C VAL A 539 12.84 -2.56 13.27
N LEU A 540 13.86 -1.93 12.68
CA LEU A 540 15.22 -1.94 13.23
C LEU A 540 15.30 -1.24 14.60
N VAL A 541 14.62 -0.10 14.77
CA VAL A 541 14.56 0.61 16.06
C VAL A 541 13.85 -0.23 17.11
N LEU A 542 12.71 -0.85 16.79
CA LEU A 542 11.99 -1.73 17.71
C LEU A 542 12.83 -2.96 18.10
N ALA A 543 13.51 -3.58 17.13
CA ALA A 543 14.42 -4.69 17.39
C ALA A 543 15.58 -4.25 18.30
N PHE A 544 16.16 -3.07 18.07
CA PHE A 544 17.21 -2.51 18.92
C PHE A 544 16.73 -2.24 20.35
N LEU A 545 15.55 -1.64 20.52
CA LEU A 545 14.97 -1.39 21.85
C LEU A 545 14.66 -2.69 22.61
N LEU A 546 14.14 -3.72 21.91
CA LEU A 546 13.92 -5.04 22.50
C LEU A 546 15.23 -5.71 22.91
N TRP A 547 16.25 -5.64 22.06
CA TRP A 547 17.58 -6.17 22.37
C TRP A 547 18.21 -5.47 23.58
N GLN A 548 18.15 -4.13 23.63
CA GLN A 548 18.62 -3.35 24.78
C GLN A 548 17.86 -3.72 26.06
N GLY A 549 16.53 -3.80 26.02
CA GLY A 549 15.73 -4.21 27.18
C GLY A 549 16.06 -5.62 27.68
N MET A 550 16.27 -6.57 26.77
CA MET A 550 16.70 -7.93 27.12
C MET A 550 18.10 -7.96 27.74
N GLN A 551 19.03 -7.15 27.21
CA GLN A 551 20.40 -7.05 27.75
C GLN A 551 20.41 -6.47 29.16
N THR A 552 19.65 -5.39 29.41
CA THR A 552 19.48 -4.82 30.76
C THR A 552 18.86 -5.84 31.71
N SER A 553 17.82 -6.56 31.27
CA SER A 553 17.20 -7.61 32.08
C SER A 553 18.13 -8.76 32.41
N GLN A 554 18.96 -9.19 31.46
CA GLN A 554 19.97 -10.21 31.71
C GLN A 554 21.00 -9.73 32.75
N GLN A 555 21.47 -8.48 32.64
CA GLN A 555 22.42 -7.91 33.60
C GLN A 555 21.82 -7.83 35.00
N THR A 556 20.62 -7.23 35.15
CA THR A 556 19.99 -7.05 36.46
C THR A 556 19.62 -8.38 37.13
N ASN A 557 19.06 -9.35 36.37
CA ASN A 557 18.80 -10.69 36.91
C ASN A 557 20.12 -11.43 37.21
N GLY A 558 21.17 -11.22 36.42
CA GLY A 558 22.50 -11.78 36.67
C GLY A 558 23.15 -11.25 37.95
N ASP A 559 23.09 -9.94 38.18
CA ASP A 559 23.60 -9.29 39.39
C ASP A 559 22.86 -9.80 40.63
N TYR A 560 21.54 -9.97 40.54
CA TYR A 560 20.70 -10.59 41.57
C TYR A 560 21.16 -12.01 41.91
N LEU A 561 21.33 -12.87 40.90
CA LEU A 561 21.76 -14.25 41.10
C LEU A 561 23.19 -14.35 41.65
N ASN A 562 24.10 -13.47 41.20
CA ASN A 562 25.48 -13.43 41.67
C ASN A 562 25.56 -13.06 43.16
N GLU A 563 24.81 -12.05 43.58
CA GLU A 563 24.74 -11.61 44.98
C GLU A 563 24.15 -12.70 45.88
N ILE A 564 23.07 -13.36 45.44
CA ILE A 564 22.47 -14.50 46.16
C ILE A 564 23.47 -15.65 46.27
N SER A 565 24.17 -15.97 45.19
CA SER A 565 25.21 -17.01 45.21
C SER A 565 26.30 -16.69 46.23
N ALA A 566 26.73 -15.41 46.30
CA ALA A 566 27.73 -14.97 47.27
C ALA A 566 27.21 -15.09 48.71
N ARG A 567 25.97 -14.64 48.98
CA ARG A 567 25.33 -14.77 50.32
C ARG A 567 25.11 -16.23 50.71
N ALA A 568 24.69 -17.08 49.77
CA ALA A 568 24.46 -18.50 49.99
C ALA A 568 25.78 -19.23 50.34
N THR A 569 26.88 -18.87 49.67
CA THR A 569 28.22 -19.43 49.97
C THR A 569 28.68 -19.06 51.38
N ARG A 570 28.40 -17.82 51.84
CA ARG A 570 28.70 -17.41 53.23
C ARG A 570 27.86 -18.21 54.22
N LEU A 571 26.56 -18.33 53.97
CA LEU A 571 25.64 -19.10 54.82
C LEU A 571 26.05 -20.58 54.92
N ASP A 572 26.44 -21.22 53.82
CA ASP A 572 26.95 -22.59 53.83
C ASP A 572 28.21 -22.73 54.71
N GLY A 573 29.12 -21.76 54.66
CA GLY A 573 30.27 -21.68 55.55
C GLY A 573 29.87 -21.57 57.03
N ASP A 574 28.93 -20.68 57.35
CA ASP A 574 28.46 -20.46 58.72
C ASP A 574 27.71 -21.68 59.29
N VAL A 575 26.91 -22.37 58.45
CA VAL A 575 26.22 -23.62 58.83
C VAL A 575 27.21 -24.78 59.04
N LYS A 576 28.26 -24.88 58.22
CA LYS A 576 29.35 -25.85 58.44
C LYS A 576 30.12 -25.58 59.73
N ALA A 577 30.42 -24.31 60.01
CA ALA A 577 31.08 -23.90 61.25
C ALA A 577 30.23 -24.23 62.49
N TYR A 578 28.90 -24.00 62.41
CA TYR A 578 27.95 -24.41 63.43
C TYR A 578 27.97 -25.92 63.68
N THR A 579 27.94 -26.73 62.61
CA THR A 579 27.89 -28.20 62.71
C THR A 579 29.11 -28.77 63.44
N GLY A 580 30.28 -28.11 63.32
CA GLY A 580 31.49 -28.51 64.04
C GLY A 580 31.47 -28.21 65.55
N LYS A 581 30.71 -27.18 65.98
CA LYS A 581 30.53 -26.80 67.40
C LYS A 581 29.10 -26.30 67.64
N PRO A 582 28.12 -27.20 67.84
CA PRO A 582 26.73 -26.81 67.95
C PRO A 582 26.50 -26.02 69.24
N ALA A 583 25.95 -24.81 69.12
CA ALA A 583 25.61 -23.92 70.22
C ALA A 583 24.31 -23.17 69.93
N MET A 584 23.49 -22.88 70.94
CA MET A 584 22.19 -22.23 70.70
C MET A 584 22.27 -20.74 70.31
N ALA A 585 23.35 -20.04 70.66
CA ALA A 585 23.52 -18.60 70.40
C ALA A 585 23.54 -18.19 68.90
N PRO A 586 24.23 -18.90 67.98
CA PRO A 586 24.27 -18.52 66.55
C PRO A 586 23.01 -18.87 65.74
N VAL A 587 22.11 -19.73 66.24
CA VAL A 587 20.96 -20.24 65.46
C VAL A 587 20.06 -19.12 64.91
N PRO A 588 19.67 -18.08 65.68
CA PRO A 588 18.82 -17.02 65.16
C PRO A 588 19.47 -16.23 64.02
N ALA A 589 20.78 -15.96 64.12
CA ALA A 589 21.52 -15.23 63.08
C ALA A 589 21.63 -16.02 61.77
N LEU A 590 21.78 -17.35 61.86
CA LEU A 590 21.77 -18.25 60.70
C LEU A 590 20.40 -18.26 60.01
N LEU A 591 19.31 -18.31 60.80
CA LEU A 591 17.95 -18.30 60.27
C LEU A 591 17.55 -16.94 59.67
N ASP A 592 17.97 -15.83 60.30
CA ASP A 592 17.83 -14.47 59.73
C ASP A 592 18.54 -14.39 58.38
N SER A 593 19.79 -14.87 58.31
CA SER A 593 20.60 -14.87 57.08
C SER A 593 19.98 -15.73 55.97
N ALA A 594 19.38 -16.87 56.31
CA ALA A 594 18.68 -17.72 55.37
C ALA A 594 17.41 -17.05 54.81
N ARG A 595 16.65 -16.34 55.66
CA ARG A 595 15.43 -15.63 55.25
C ARG A 595 15.71 -14.41 54.38
N GLU A 596 16.78 -13.68 54.70
CA GLU A 596 17.19 -12.47 53.96
C GLU A 596 17.94 -12.79 52.66
N LEU A 597 18.14 -14.08 52.35
CA LEU A 597 18.91 -14.52 51.21
C LEU A 597 18.32 -14.03 49.87
N SER A 598 17.00 -14.10 49.71
CA SER A 598 16.30 -13.63 48.50
C SER A 598 15.93 -12.14 48.53
N ALA A 599 16.25 -11.42 49.61
CA ALA A 599 15.89 -10.02 49.77
C ALA A 599 16.76 -9.10 48.92
N TRP A 600 16.13 -8.34 48.03
CA TRP A 600 16.77 -7.32 47.21
C TRP A 600 16.27 -5.92 47.59
N PRO A 601 17.15 -4.91 47.71
CA PRO A 601 16.75 -3.56 48.09
C PRO A 601 15.64 -3.00 47.16
N GLU A 602 14.59 -2.43 47.78
CA GLU A 602 13.52 -1.67 47.10
C GLU A 602 12.73 -2.44 46.01
N MET A 603 12.82 -3.77 45.97
CA MET A 603 12.14 -4.59 44.97
C MET A 603 10.90 -5.28 45.53
N VAL A 604 9.76 -5.12 44.85
CA VAL A 604 8.54 -5.91 45.10
C VAL A 604 8.51 -7.11 44.15
N PRO A 605 8.62 -8.36 44.64
CA PRO A 605 8.69 -9.56 43.79
C PRO A 605 7.47 -9.73 42.86
N ASP A 606 6.28 -9.34 43.30
CA ASP A 606 5.05 -9.49 42.51
C ASP A 606 4.86 -8.40 41.44
N ALA A 607 5.69 -7.35 41.46
CA ALA A 607 5.58 -6.21 40.56
C ALA A 607 6.96 -5.67 40.12
N PRO A 608 7.80 -6.49 39.45
CA PRO A 608 9.16 -6.08 39.08
C PRO A 608 9.13 -4.94 38.04
N PRO A 609 10.08 -4.00 37.99
CA PRO A 609 10.14 -3.00 36.92
C PRO A 609 10.39 -3.63 35.53
N LEU A 610 10.09 -2.91 34.45
CA LEU A 610 10.29 -3.40 33.06
C LEU A 610 11.73 -3.87 32.79
N THR A 611 12.71 -3.26 33.46
CA THR A 611 14.13 -3.63 33.37
C THR A 611 14.40 -5.06 33.78
N TRP A 612 13.56 -5.69 34.59
CA TRP A 612 13.67 -7.10 35.01
C TRP A 612 12.80 -8.05 34.17
N ARG A 613 11.88 -7.49 33.37
CA ARG A 613 10.91 -8.23 32.55
C ARG A 613 11.62 -8.64 31.24
N TYR A 614 10.92 -8.95 30.14
CA TYR A 614 11.50 -9.60 28.93
C TYR A 614 11.74 -11.11 29.02
N GLY A 615 11.06 -11.80 29.95
CA GLY A 615 11.04 -13.26 30.03
C GLY A 615 12.24 -13.89 30.75
N LEU A 616 13.13 -13.09 31.32
CA LEU A 616 14.33 -13.52 32.07
C LEU A 616 14.16 -13.41 33.60
N TYR A 617 12.95 -13.16 34.07
CA TYR A 617 12.69 -12.88 35.47
C TYR A 617 12.91 -14.11 36.36
N SER A 618 13.93 -14.05 37.23
CA SER A 618 14.44 -15.23 37.95
C SER A 618 14.09 -15.27 39.46
N VAL A 619 13.42 -14.24 40.00
CA VAL A 619 13.15 -14.15 41.44
C VAL A 619 12.19 -15.23 41.97
N PRO A 620 11.05 -15.57 41.33
CA PRO A 620 10.11 -16.54 41.89
C PRO A 620 10.71 -17.93 42.20
N PRO A 621 11.44 -18.60 41.28
CA PRO A 621 12.03 -19.89 41.59
C PRO A 621 13.12 -19.81 42.68
N VAL A 622 13.79 -18.65 42.80
CA VAL A 622 14.76 -18.41 43.88
C VAL A 622 14.06 -18.26 45.22
N THR A 623 13.00 -17.46 45.31
CA THR A 623 12.25 -17.26 46.56
C THR A 623 11.65 -18.58 47.07
N ASP A 624 11.14 -19.42 46.18
CA ASP A 624 10.61 -20.75 46.53
C ASP A 624 11.72 -21.67 47.07
N SER A 625 12.91 -21.60 46.46
CA SER A 625 14.08 -22.36 46.90
C SER A 625 14.60 -21.88 48.26
N VAL A 626 14.60 -20.56 48.51
CA VAL A 626 15.00 -19.96 49.79
C VAL A 626 14.01 -20.34 50.90
N ALA A 627 12.71 -20.31 50.63
CA ALA A 627 11.70 -20.76 51.59
C ALA A 627 11.88 -22.24 51.97
N SER A 628 12.17 -23.08 50.97
CA SER A 628 12.45 -24.51 51.19
C SER A 628 13.74 -24.74 52.01
N LEU A 629 14.79 -23.96 51.75
CA LEU A 629 16.04 -24.00 52.51
C LEU A 629 15.82 -23.56 53.97
N TYR A 630 15.08 -22.48 54.17
CA TYR A 630 14.77 -21.95 55.50
C TYR A 630 14.04 -23.00 56.37
N ASN A 631 13.03 -23.68 55.82
CA ASN A 631 12.33 -24.75 56.54
C ASN A 631 13.26 -25.91 56.91
N ARG A 632 14.12 -26.37 55.98
CA ARG A 632 15.10 -27.41 56.29
C ARG A 632 16.10 -26.99 57.38
N LEU A 633 16.52 -25.73 57.39
CA LEU A 633 17.41 -25.21 58.43
C LEU A 633 16.72 -25.10 59.79
N LEU A 634 15.41 -24.81 59.83
CA LEU A 634 14.63 -24.91 61.06
C LEU A 634 14.63 -26.34 61.60
N ASP A 635 14.36 -27.33 60.75
CA ASP A 635 14.32 -28.74 61.14
C ASP A 635 15.68 -29.26 61.64
N GLN A 636 16.78 -28.79 61.04
CA GLN A 636 18.12 -29.28 61.37
C GLN A 636 18.78 -28.52 62.51
N LEU A 637 18.58 -27.20 62.61
CA LEU A 637 19.32 -26.34 63.54
C LEU A 637 18.53 -26.01 64.81
N LEU A 638 17.20 -25.88 64.72
CA LEU A 638 16.38 -25.43 65.84
C LEU A 638 15.69 -26.59 66.55
N LEU A 639 15.15 -27.56 65.80
CA LEU A 639 14.36 -28.65 66.37
C LEU A 639 15.17 -29.58 67.30
N PRO A 640 16.37 -30.09 66.93
CA PRO A 640 17.08 -31.05 67.78
C PRO A 640 17.51 -30.48 69.16
N PRO A 641 18.04 -29.23 69.24
CA PRO A 641 18.33 -28.61 70.54
C PRO A 641 17.08 -28.38 71.40
N LEU A 642 15.94 -28.03 70.79
CA LEU A 642 14.67 -27.86 71.52
C LEU A 642 14.18 -29.18 72.11
N VAL A 643 14.24 -30.27 71.33
CA VAL A 643 13.88 -31.62 71.81
C VAL A 643 14.78 -32.05 72.96
N LYS A 644 16.11 -31.90 72.82
CA LYS A 644 17.05 -32.20 73.92
C LYS A 644 16.80 -31.35 75.18
N ARG A 645 16.41 -30.09 75.00
CA ARG A 645 16.05 -29.21 76.11
C ARG A 645 14.77 -29.68 76.80
N MET A 646 13.75 -30.08 76.03
CA MET A 646 12.51 -30.67 76.57
C MET A 646 12.78 -31.96 77.35
N GLU A 647 13.63 -32.85 76.81
CA GLU A 647 14.07 -34.07 77.50
C GLU A 647 14.79 -33.77 78.82
N TYR A 648 15.66 -32.76 78.83
CA TYR A 648 16.35 -32.31 80.04
C TYR A 648 15.39 -31.75 81.09
N VAL A 649 14.48 -30.85 80.69
CA VAL A 649 13.49 -30.25 81.61
C VAL A 649 12.56 -31.32 82.17
N LEU A 650 12.16 -32.29 81.35
CA LEU A 650 11.35 -33.42 81.80
C LEU A 650 12.11 -34.29 82.80
N ALA A 651 13.37 -34.63 82.52
CA ALA A 651 14.21 -35.42 83.42
C ALA A 651 14.48 -34.69 84.76
N ASP A 652 14.74 -33.39 84.73
CA ASP A 652 14.95 -32.55 85.92
C ASP A 652 13.66 -32.40 86.75
N ALA A 653 12.51 -32.21 86.10
CA ALA A 653 11.21 -32.15 86.78
C ALA A 653 10.86 -33.47 87.48
N ILE A 654 11.16 -34.62 86.85
CA ILE A 654 11.01 -35.94 87.47
C ILE A 654 11.95 -36.08 88.68
N ALA A 655 13.22 -35.65 88.55
CA ALA A 655 14.19 -35.70 89.64
C ALA A 655 13.78 -34.85 90.85
N ARG A 656 13.12 -33.70 90.62
CA ARG A 656 12.61 -32.79 91.66
C ARG A 656 11.22 -33.15 92.19
N GLN A 657 10.60 -34.23 91.70
CA GLN A 657 9.22 -34.63 91.99
C GLN A 657 8.15 -33.56 91.67
N ASP A 658 8.42 -32.65 90.73
CA ASP A 658 7.45 -31.65 90.27
C ASP A 658 6.54 -32.26 89.20
N SER A 659 5.41 -32.80 89.67
CA SER A 659 4.43 -33.48 88.80
C SER A 659 3.79 -32.55 87.77
N LYS A 660 3.68 -31.25 88.07
CA LYS A 660 3.07 -30.27 87.16
C LYS A 660 4.03 -29.93 86.02
N ALA A 661 5.29 -29.61 86.36
CA ALA A 661 6.31 -29.32 85.35
C ALA A 661 6.59 -30.52 84.43
N ALA A 662 6.59 -31.74 84.99
CA ALA A 662 6.77 -32.96 84.21
C ALA A 662 5.61 -33.21 83.23
N TYR A 663 4.36 -33.00 83.67
CA TYR A 663 3.19 -33.12 82.78
C TYR A 663 3.22 -32.08 81.66
N ASP A 664 3.51 -30.83 81.98
CA ASP A 664 3.55 -29.73 81.01
C ASP A 664 4.67 -29.96 79.97
N ALA A 665 5.88 -30.37 80.39
CA ALA A 665 6.97 -30.67 79.46
C ALA A 665 6.69 -31.90 78.57
N LEU A 666 6.11 -32.97 79.12
CA LEU A 666 5.76 -34.17 78.37
C LEU A 666 4.66 -33.89 77.34
N ARG A 667 3.65 -33.09 77.71
CA ARG A 667 2.58 -32.67 76.80
C ARG A 667 3.14 -31.94 75.59
N ILE A 668 4.02 -30.97 75.82
CA ILE A 668 4.62 -30.17 74.73
C ILE A 668 5.55 -31.03 73.85
N TYR A 669 6.31 -31.95 74.45
CA TYR A 669 7.12 -32.92 73.71
C TYR A 669 6.27 -33.79 72.78
N LEU A 670 5.14 -34.32 73.27
CA LEU A 670 4.21 -35.11 72.47
C LEU A 670 3.52 -34.28 71.38
N LEU A 671 3.16 -33.03 71.68
CA LEU A 671 2.56 -32.10 70.70
C LEU A 671 3.53 -31.73 69.57
N LEU A 672 4.84 -31.70 69.84
CA LEU A 672 5.87 -31.44 68.83
C LEU A 672 6.15 -32.65 67.93
N ASN A 673 5.95 -33.87 68.44
CA ASN A 673 6.26 -35.13 67.75
C ASN A 673 4.98 -35.96 67.41
N LEU A 674 3.88 -35.28 67.08
CA LEU A 674 2.61 -35.90 66.72
C LEU A 674 2.71 -36.70 65.42
N ASP A 675 2.13 -37.91 65.41
CA ASP A 675 1.93 -38.69 64.18
C ASP A 675 0.91 -38.02 63.24
N LYS A 676 0.98 -38.35 61.94
CA LYS A 676 0.09 -37.79 60.89
C LYS A 676 -1.41 -37.94 61.18
N ASP A 677 -1.80 -38.94 61.97
CA ASP A 677 -3.20 -39.23 62.30
C ASP A 677 -3.77 -38.31 63.41
N HIS A 678 -2.93 -37.49 64.06
CA HIS A 678 -3.30 -36.60 65.18
C HIS A 678 -2.94 -35.13 64.92
N GLU A 679 -2.82 -34.77 63.65
CA GLU A 679 -2.41 -33.45 63.16
C GLU A 679 -3.38 -32.33 63.60
N ASP A 680 -4.64 -32.68 63.87
CA ASP A 680 -5.71 -31.82 64.38
C ASP A 680 -5.45 -31.27 65.80
N LYS A 681 -4.59 -31.94 66.57
CA LYS A 681 -4.24 -31.56 67.95
C LYS A 681 -3.02 -30.62 68.04
N TYR A 682 -2.37 -30.32 66.91
CA TYR A 682 -1.20 -29.44 66.88
C TYR A 682 -1.58 -28.00 67.26
N ASN A 683 -0.89 -27.44 68.26
CA ASN A 683 -1.10 -26.06 68.69
C ASN A 683 0.24 -25.31 68.77
N ALA A 684 0.58 -24.62 67.69
CA ALA A 684 1.80 -23.82 67.58
C ALA A 684 1.90 -22.74 68.68
N ALA A 685 0.77 -22.12 69.08
CA ALA A 685 0.78 -21.07 70.09
C ALA A 685 1.14 -21.61 71.48
N GLU A 686 0.69 -22.82 71.80
CA GLU A 686 0.98 -23.50 73.06
C GLU A 686 2.46 -23.87 73.14
N ILE A 687 3.00 -24.53 72.11
CA ILE A 687 4.42 -24.89 72.00
C ILE A 687 5.30 -23.63 72.08
N GLN A 688 4.95 -22.59 71.31
CA GLN A 688 5.65 -21.32 71.33
C GLN A 688 5.67 -20.67 72.72
N SER A 689 4.54 -20.66 73.41
CA SER A 689 4.44 -20.07 74.75
C SER A 689 5.32 -20.81 75.76
N TRP A 690 5.34 -22.14 75.72
CA TRP A 690 6.17 -22.96 76.60
C TRP A 690 7.67 -22.74 76.34
N VAL A 691 8.10 -22.78 75.07
CA VAL A 691 9.51 -22.59 74.69
C VAL A 691 10.00 -21.19 75.10
N ILE A 692 9.20 -20.15 74.89
CA ILE A 692 9.57 -18.79 75.30
C ILE A 692 9.68 -18.68 76.83
N ASN A 693 8.80 -19.33 77.57
CA ASN A 693 8.81 -19.31 79.03
C ASN A 693 9.99 -20.11 79.62
N ASP A 694 10.31 -21.29 79.09
CA ASP A 694 11.48 -22.09 79.51
C ASP A 694 12.81 -21.38 79.20
N LEU A 695 12.93 -20.84 77.98
CA LEU A 695 14.10 -20.05 77.59
C LEU A 695 14.23 -18.77 78.41
N GLY A 696 13.12 -18.16 78.85
CA GLY A 696 13.11 -16.97 79.69
C GLY A 696 13.52 -17.20 81.14
N ASN A 697 13.35 -18.42 81.66
CA ASN A 697 13.64 -18.78 83.05
C ASN A 697 15.04 -19.38 83.27
N SER A 698 15.85 -19.53 82.22
CA SER A 698 17.19 -20.11 82.30
C SER A 698 18.25 -19.11 81.86
N ASP A 699 19.42 -19.06 82.53
CA ASP A 699 20.53 -18.11 82.25
C ASP A 699 21.08 -18.17 80.80
N SER A 700 20.57 -19.07 79.95
CA SER A 700 20.79 -19.13 78.51
C SER A 700 20.19 -17.97 77.69
N VAL A 701 19.52 -17.00 78.32
CA VAL A 701 18.92 -15.82 77.66
C VAL A 701 19.92 -14.93 76.91
N ALA A 702 21.23 -15.01 77.20
CA ALA A 702 22.21 -14.16 76.51
C ALA A 702 22.26 -14.38 74.98
N GLY A 703 21.82 -15.53 74.46
CA GLY A 703 21.86 -15.85 73.02
C GLY A 703 20.60 -15.47 72.21
N PHE A 704 19.42 -15.36 72.84
CA PHE A 704 18.13 -15.29 72.12
C PHE A 704 17.46 -13.91 72.11
N GLY A 705 18.15 -12.88 72.61
CA GLY A 705 17.64 -11.54 72.90
C GLY A 705 16.47 -11.09 72.03
N GLY A 706 15.30 -10.84 72.64
CA GLY A 706 14.09 -10.22 72.08
C GLY A 706 13.44 -10.86 70.85
N ARG A 707 14.14 -11.74 70.12
CA ARG A 707 13.79 -12.20 68.77
C ARG A 707 13.13 -13.58 68.78
N ALA A 708 13.21 -14.34 69.87
CA ALA A 708 12.59 -15.66 70.06
C ALA A 708 11.10 -15.73 69.64
N ARG A 709 10.33 -14.64 69.85
CA ARG A 709 8.90 -14.54 69.50
C ARG A 709 8.58 -14.67 68.00
N ARG A 710 9.53 -14.45 67.08
CA ARG A 710 9.27 -14.47 65.63
C ARG A 710 9.50 -15.82 64.95
N TRP A 711 10.19 -16.76 65.59
CA TRP A 711 10.73 -17.96 64.93
C TRP A 711 9.84 -19.20 65.04
N ILE A 712 9.15 -19.36 66.17
CA ILE A 712 8.49 -20.63 66.53
C ILE A 712 7.13 -20.80 65.82
N GLY A 713 6.52 -19.71 65.33
CA GLY A 713 5.28 -19.78 64.53
C GLY A 713 5.46 -20.40 63.13
N ALA A 714 6.70 -20.65 62.70
CA ALA A 714 7.03 -21.25 61.41
C ALA A 714 7.57 -22.69 61.52
N CYS A 715 7.76 -23.23 62.74
CA CYS A 715 8.17 -24.62 62.91
C CYS A 715 6.97 -25.52 62.67
N ARG A 716 7.07 -26.31 61.60
CA ARG A 716 6.28 -27.50 61.35
C ARG A 716 7.07 -28.43 60.44
#